data_AF-A0AAV2T8T7-F1
#
_entry.id   AF-A0AAV2T8T7-F1
#
_cell.length_a   1.000
_cell.length_b   1.000
_cell.length_c   1.000
_cell.angle_alpha   90.00
_cell.angle_beta   90.00
_cell.angle_gamma   90.00
#
_symmetry.space_group_name_H-M   'P 1'
#
loop_
_entity.id
_entity.type
_entity.pdbx_description
1 polymer ?
#
loop_
_entity_poly.entity_id
_entity_poly.type
_entity_poly.pdbx_seq_one_letter_code
_entity_poly.pdbx_strand_id
1 'polypeptide(L)'
;MGLLTSEDGLASLEDLCVRYVCKNLLYLTYLDGEEPNVKRKWIFPYPGFRLTSRPAQKILLQLCKRSTLDDERMALFSSEFVDLISPVIKETNVSPASLRVLKDFRLSNLSATNLPNVNLNGIIGCLGEWTVRNLISLNVTGTSILCKTNLPILVALGRFKNLQVLNVSKTEFTTQCLQIVADDLPKLQFLNISRTRVTDIYPLLPIRDRLTGLIMHRLELERREEVERLLLNVVELHQLRTLDVSDKPKSSGIRFEAVDRLCSPTALPHLVHIDLSGNQFCLKLEDAKTLIENHPKLIFAGFASWTHSNERELEGIQRLSLQYPKIVMLGDRGDQLLLNTLMRNKDRAVYLQNALHSIFEATSNRESLKPDLLQAVLRVMRLNMRRMDMILAGTAVIYNLTRSDQSGQLPLDLLNRAVRMTLTAMEKFPTNRQLQKNCFLTLCSDTVLYRATFSCIHCCELVFNNLICFDDVHMKRMGVAIISILAAEISTAGLSELAKDRRRMQCLLTYVAEKCLLESDLADMGPAIPAYLTEARLRSEGPPTFDTTLRFTLSALWNLTDECPEACLGFVEEGGLRIYEKVLRRFADQEEEMKNHVYTKCLGLLNNVAEVEQTRKTLLVDSLMDFFFKMLRHLSVHISYFAAGVIAHLSCLKDEVWLSALQSTKESYIKLLGQSVCSWQPPQSEMVAYRSFEPFEQLVLHPQSRLEVHLWAIWAIHHILTRKVARYVPALCDCKKLLEFLRYVVSVDETVLCANSLQRQSSSRDCTEHQPSPLPIKPPASLQGFDQSATTTPETPSSVSFRLGIGNADPLSSTSWPGGAGDGSLGFTDSSSSSSFAIGGDCIRKNMTAGLDHVEPVDKTALGVVPFVGPDSAQLACARLIRVLASEIVTVVDRTVSSNSAKDGSTPADSSQLVTSVND
;
A
#
# COMPACT_ATOMS: atom_id res chain seq x y z
N MET A 1 -14.45 34.80 -9.53
CA MET A 1 -15.25 33.98 -10.47
C MET A 1 -14.31 33.17 -11.34
N GLY A 2 -14.55 31.88 -11.45
CA GLY A 2 -13.75 30.93 -12.21
C GLY A 2 -14.47 29.58 -12.21
N LEU A 3 -15.73 29.59 -12.63
CA LEU A 3 -16.42 28.38 -13.08
C LEU A 3 -15.89 28.10 -14.48
N LEU A 4 -14.81 27.33 -14.54
CA LEU A 4 -14.46 26.59 -15.74
C LEU A 4 -14.83 25.15 -15.44
N THR A 5 -15.92 24.74 -16.07
CA THR A 5 -16.24 23.40 -16.52
C THR A 5 -15.04 22.45 -16.47
N SER A 6 -15.09 21.47 -15.58
CA SER A 6 -14.19 20.32 -15.60
C SER A 6 -14.68 19.35 -16.66
N GLU A 7 -14.41 19.65 -17.92
CA GLU A 7 -14.12 18.58 -18.87
C GLU A 7 -12.66 18.19 -18.60
N ASP A 8 -12.42 16.92 -18.27
CA ASP A 8 -11.08 16.30 -18.26
C ASP A 8 -10.56 16.24 -19.70
N GLY A 9 -10.30 17.41 -20.29
CA GLY A 9 -9.70 17.56 -21.60
C GLY A 9 -8.23 17.20 -21.53
N LEU A 10 -7.80 16.33 -22.43
CA LEU A 10 -6.40 16.10 -22.78
C LEU A 10 -5.61 17.40 -22.64
N ALA A 11 -4.48 17.35 -21.91
CA ALA A 11 -3.67 18.54 -21.70
C ALA A 11 -3.31 19.16 -23.05
N SER A 12 -3.60 20.45 -23.22
CA SER A 12 -3.36 21.13 -24.49
C SER A 12 -1.89 20.99 -24.91
N LEU A 13 -1.63 21.03 -26.22
CA LEU A 13 -0.26 21.04 -26.74
C LEU A 13 0.59 22.12 -26.07
N GLU A 14 0.00 23.30 -25.83
CA GLU A 14 0.63 24.39 -25.08
C GLU A 14 1.05 23.95 -23.66
N ASP A 15 0.20 23.24 -22.92
CA ASP A 15 0.53 22.75 -21.56
C ASP A 15 1.58 21.63 -21.56
N LEU A 16 1.63 20.82 -22.62
CA LEU A 16 2.70 19.82 -22.82
C LEU A 16 4.03 20.53 -23.10
N CYS A 17 4.05 21.51 -24.01
CA CYS A 17 5.23 22.32 -24.31
C CYS A 17 5.74 23.08 -23.07
N VAL A 18 4.85 23.74 -22.31
CA VAL A 18 5.23 24.43 -21.06
C VAL A 18 5.86 23.44 -20.07
N ARG A 19 5.28 22.24 -19.90
CA ARG A 19 5.84 21.22 -19.00
C ARG A 19 7.21 20.75 -19.45
N TYR A 20 7.42 20.60 -20.77
CA TYR A 20 8.70 20.23 -21.36
C TYR A 20 9.75 21.33 -21.16
N VAL A 21 9.42 22.58 -21.50
CA VAL A 21 10.30 23.74 -21.30
C VAL A 21 10.74 23.85 -19.84
N CYS A 22 9.80 23.79 -18.90
CA CYS A 22 10.15 23.85 -17.46
C CYS A 22 11.00 22.66 -16.98
N LYS A 23 10.96 21.48 -17.63
CA LYS A 23 11.82 20.35 -17.29
C LYS A 23 13.22 20.48 -17.88
N ASN A 24 13.34 21.13 -19.03
CA ASN A 24 14.57 21.21 -19.82
C ASN A 24 15.16 22.62 -19.86
N LEU A 25 14.85 23.46 -18.86
CA LEU A 25 15.25 24.87 -18.83
C LEU A 25 16.77 25.07 -18.98
N LEU A 26 17.58 24.16 -18.42
CA LEU A 26 19.04 24.19 -18.50
C LEU A 26 19.57 24.06 -19.93
N TYR A 27 18.88 23.31 -20.80
CA TYR A 27 19.27 23.13 -22.20
C TYR A 27 18.74 24.23 -23.12
N LEU A 28 17.75 24.99 -22.64
CA LEU A 28 17.08 26.06 -23.39
C LEU A 28 17.56 27.45 -22.96
N THR A 29 18.57 27.52 -22.08
CA THR A 29 19.10 28.77 -21.52
C THR A 29 20.62 28.69 -21.37
N TYR A 30 21.28 29.85 -21.32
CA TYR A 30 22.71 29.96 -21.04
C TYR A 30 22.96 31.06 -20.00
N LEU A 31 24.15 31.07 -19.39
CA LEU A 31 24.60 32.12 -18.48
C LEU A 31 25.39 33.17 -19.27
N ASP A 32 25.03 34.44 -19.09
CA ASP A 32 25.64 35.58 -19.74
C ASP A 32 26.22 36.53 -18.67
N GLY A 33 27.52 36.87 -18.81
CA GLY A 33 28.25 37.80 -17.92
C GLY A 33 29.30 37.16 -17.00
N GLU A 34 30.13 38.02 -16.40
CA GLU A 34 31.13 37.67 -15.36
C GLU A 34 30.55 37.92 -13.95
N GLU A 35 31.03 37.18 -12.94
CA GLU A 35 30.61 37.38 -11.54
C GLU A 35 30.87 38.83 -11.08
N PRO A 36 29.92 39.50 -10.40
CA PRO A 36 28.67 39.00 -9.81
C PRO A 36 27.41 39.26 -10.67
N ASN A 37 27.54 39.66 -11.94
CA ASN A 37 26.43 40.08 -12.81
C ASN A 37 25.90 38.97 -13.73
N VAL A 38 26.19 37.71 -13.42
CA VAL A 38 25.76 36.55 -14.22
C VAL A 38 24.23 36.51 -14.31
N LYS A 39 23.70 36.59 -15.53
CA LYS A 39 22.26 36.50 -15.81
C LYS A 39 21.97 35.35 -16.74
N ARG A 40 20.94 34.57 -16.43
CA ARG A 40 20.47 33.51 -17.32
C ARG A 40 19.61 34.10 -18.45
N LYS A 41 19.89 33.71 -19.69
CA LYS A 41 19.20 34.15 -20.92
C LYS A 41 18.63 32.97 -21.70
N TRP A 42 17.58 33.21 -22.48
CA TRP A 42 16.98 32.20 -23.35
C TRP A 42 17.85 31.92 -24.58
N ILE A 43 17.85 30.66 -25.03
CA ILE A 43 18.37 30.26 -26.34
C ILE A 43 17.17 30.20 -27.29
N PHE A 44 17.09 31.15 -28.21
CA PHE A 44 16.09 31.13 -29.28
C PHE A 44 16.72 30.75 -30.61
N PRO A 45 15.96 30.06 -31.49
CA PRO A 45 16.45 29.67 -32.82
C PRO A 45 16.69 30.87 -33.75
N TYR A 46 16.06 32.02 -33.48
CA TYR A 46 16.19 33.23 -34.29
C TYR A 46 16.40 34.48 -33.42
N PRO A 47 17.23 35.44 -33.86
CA PRO A 47 17.35 36.75 -33.22
C PRO A 47 15.99 37.48 -33.19
N GLY A 48 15.66 38.11 -32.06
CA GLY A 48 14.41 38.88 -31.89
C GLY A 48 13.16 38.05 -31.62
N PHE A 49 13.28 36.72 -31.49
CA PHE A 49 12.16 35.87 -31.07
C PHE A 49 11.79 36.16 -29.61
N ARG A 50 10.48 36.27 -29.31
CA ARG A 50 9.96 36.55 -27.96
C ARG A 50 8.82 35.61 -27.62
N LEU A 51 8.76 35.17 -26.37
CA LEU A 51 7.64 34.40 -25.86
C LEU A 51 6.46 35.32 -25.58
N THR A 52 5.34 35.07 -26.25
CA THR A 52 4.11 35.84 -26.03
C THR A 52 3.57 35.64 -24.62
N SER A 53 2.70 36.56 -24.18
CA SER A 53 2.27 36.68 -22.79
C SER A 53 1.66 35.42 -22.19
N ARG A 54 0.83 34.71 -22.95
CA ARG A 54 0.12 33.51 -22.47
C ARG A 54 1.09 32.35 -22.15
N PRO A 55 1.97 31.89 -23.09
CA PRO A 55 3.00 30.91 -22.77
C PRO A 55 3.98 31.35 -21.68
N ALA A 56 4.47 32.60 -21.72
CA ALA A 56 5.42 33.12 -20.74
C ALA A 56 4.84 33.06 -19.31
N GLN A 57 3.60 33.51 -19.13
CA GLN A 57 2.91 33.44 -17.84
C GLN A 57 2.68 32.00 -17.36
N LYS A 58 2.38 31.05 -18.27
CA LYS A 58 2.25 29.62 -17.92
C LYS A 58 3.59 29.02 -17.48
N ILE A 59 4.69 29.35 -18.14
CA ILE A 59 6.04 28.93 -17.76
C ILE A 59 6.37 29.48 -16.36
N LEU A 60 6.17 30.79 -16.14
CA LEU A 60 6.39 31.43 -14.85
C LEU A 60 5.61 30.72 -13.72
N LEU A 61 4.31 30.53 -13.91
CA LEU A 61 3.45 29.85 -12.93
C LEU A 61 3.88 28.41 -12.69
N GLN A 62 4.34 27.70 -13.72
CA GLN A 62 4.78 26.32 -13.59
C GLN A 62 6.11 26.19 -12.86
N LEU A 63 7.02 27.16 -13.02
CA LEU A 63 8.24 27.26 -12.21
C LEU A 63 7.91 27.56 -10.74
N CYS A 64 6.93 28.44 -10.46
CA CYS A 64 6.43 28.65 -9.10
C CYS A 64 5.88 27.36 -8.48
N LYS A 65 5.03 26.62 -9.21
CA LYS A 65 4.43 25.35 -8.73
C LYS A 65 5.45 24.25 -8.44
N ARG A 66 6.62 24.29 -9.08
CA ARG A 66 7.73 23.36 -8.85
C ARG A 66 8.69 23.84 -7.76
N SER A 67 8.47 25.02 -7.18
CA SER A 67 9.38 25.69 -6.26
C SER A 67 10.79 25.87 -6.83
N THR A 68 10.90 26.03 -8.16
CA THR A 68 12.18 26.19 -8.86
C THR A 68 12.47 27.62 -9.27
N LEU A 69 11.54 28.57 -9.08
CA LEU A 69 11.76 29.97 -9.43
C LEU A 69 12.58 30.67 -8.34
N ASP A 70 13.74 31.20 -8.73
CA ASP A 70 14.67 32.01 -7.93
C ASP A 70 15.09 33.27 -8.71
N ASP A 71 15.98 34.08 -8.13
CA ASP A 71 16.42 35.35 -8.73
C ASP A 71 17.07 35.16 -10.11
N GLU A 72 17.86 34.09 -10.27
CA GLU A 72 18.51 33.74 -11.53
C GLU A 72 17.48 33.43 -12.63
N ARG A 73 16.48 32.58 -12.33
CA ARG A 73 15.43 32.22 -13.30
C ARG A 73 14.40 33.33 -13.48
N MET A 74 14.25 34.25 -12.54
CA MET A 74 13.41 35.43 -12.71
C MET A 74 13.99 36.36 -13.79
N ALA A 75 15.32 36.39 -13.97
CA ALA A 75 15.97 37.16 -15.03
C ALA A 75 15.56 36.74 -16.45
N LEU A 76 15.11 35.49 -16.63
CA LEU A 76 14.57 34.98 -17.90
C LEU A 76 13.28 35.67 -18.35
N PHE A 77 12.60 36.37 -17.43
CA PHE A 77 11.34 37.07 -17.70
C PHE A 77 11.57 38.57 -17.92
N SER A 78 12.69 38.94 -18.55
CA SER A 78 12.95 40.32 -18.98
C SER A 78 12.13 40.68 -20.22
N SER A 79 11.89 41.98 -20.41
CA SER A 79 11.18 42.49 -21.59
C SER A 79 11.90 42.18 -22.91
N GLU A 80 13.19 41.84 -22.87
CA GLU A 80 13.95 41.38 -24.04
C GLU A 80 13.37 40.08 -24.62
N PHE A 81 13.01 39.12 -23.76
CA PHE A 81 12.70 37.75 -24.19
C PHE A 81 11.22 37.38 -24.12
N VAL A 82 10.45 38.04 -23.25
CA VAL A 82 9.06 37.67 -23.01
C VAL A 82 8.15 38.88 -22.99
N ASP A 83 6.85 38.64 -23.20
CA ASP A 83 5.78 39.58 -22.86
C ASP A 83 5.09 39.13 -21.58
N LEU A 84 4.65 40.07 -20.75
CA LEU A 84 3.84 39.80 -19.55
C LEU A 84 2.71 40.82 -19.45
N ILE A 85 1.49 40.33 -19.20
CA ILE A 85 0.29 41.16 -19.02
C ILE A 85 -0.36 40.88 -17.65
N SER A 86 -0.34 39.63 -17.21
CA SER A 86 -0.97 39.13 -15.98
C SER A 86 -0.10 38.08 -15.27
N PRO A 87 1.13 38.43 -14.84
CA PRO A 87 2.03 37.49 -14.16
C PRO A 87 1.48 37.03 -12.80
N VAL A 88 1.76 35.75 -12.49
CA VAL A 88 1.46 35.12 -11.21
C VAL A 88 2.75 34.58 -10.61
N ILE A 89 3.20 35.21 -9.52
CA ILE A 89 4.40 34.88 -8.75
C ILE A 89 3.93 34.45 -7.37
N LYS A 90 4.23 33.22 -6.97
CA LYS A 90 3.69 32.68 -5.72
C LYS A 90 4.63 31.70 -5.04
N GLU A 91 4.70 31.76 -3.71
CA GLU A 91 5.40 30.76 -2.88
C GLU A 91 6.86 30.54 -3.31
N THR A 92 7.56 31.64 -3.62
CA THR A 92 8.93 31.62 -4.18
C THR A 92 9.86 32.52 -3.41
N ASN A 93 11.14 32.17 -3.38
CA ASN A 93 12.19 32.91 -2.68
C ASN A 93 12.87 33.94 -3.60
N VAL A 94 12.07 34.84 -4.20
CA VAL A 94 12.58 35.92 -5.06
C VAL A 94 12.82 37.18 -4.25
N SER A 95 13.92 37.87 -4.53
CA SER A 95 14.26 39.14 -3.90
C SER A 95 13.53 40.33 -4.56
N PRO A 96 13.41 41.47 -3.85
CA PRO A 96 12.92 42.70 -4.47
C PRO A 96 13.77 43.17 -5.66
N ALA A 97 15.05 42.79 -5.72
CA ALA A 97 15.93 43.19 -6.82
C ALA A 97 15.57 42.47 -8.12
N SER A 98 15.30 41.16 -8.06
CA SER A 98 14.93 40.36 -9.24
C SER A 98 13.53 40.70 -9.75
N LEU A 99 12.60 41.11 -8.88
CA LEU A 99 11.26 41.56 -9.28
C LEU A 99 11.26 42.88 -10.07
N ARG A 100 12.37 43.64 -10.09
CA ARG A 100 12.46 44.89 -10.86
C ARG A 100 12.30 44.69 -12.37
N VAL A 101 12.46 43.46 -12.88
CA VAL A 101 12.13 43.15 -14.29
C VAL A 101 10.68 43.52 -14.63
N LEU A 102 9.77 43.51 -13.65
CA LEU A 102 8.36 43.88 -13.84
C LEU A 102 8.19 45.37 -14.19
N LYS A 103 9.20 46.21 -13.94
CA LYS A 103 9.14 47.65 -14.21
C LYS A 103 9.00 47.97 -15.70
N ASP A 104 9.54 47.10 -16.55
CA ASP A 104 9.58 47.27 -17.99
C ASP A 104 8.30 46.80 -18.70
N PHE A 105 7.36 46.22 -17.94
CA PHE A 105 6.11 45.70 -18.47
C PHE A 105 4.92 46.61 -18.18
N ARG A 106 3.94 46.57 -19.08
CA ARG A 106 2.63 47.21 -18.96
C ARG A 106 1.60 46.19 -18.48
N LEU A 107 1.56 45.96 -17.16
CA LEU A 107 0.73 44.91 -16.57
C LEU A 107 -0.70 45.39 -16.35
N SER A 108 -1.68 44.54 -16.69
CA SER A 108 -3.08 44.75 -16.34
C SER A 108 -3.43 44.10 -15.01
N ASN A 109 -2.79 42.97 -14.69
CA ASN A 109 -3.03 42.22 -13.45
C ASN A 109 -1.71 41.77 -12.84
N LEU A 110 -1.64 41.70 -11.52
CA LEU A 110 -0.47 41.18 -10.81
C LEU A 110 -0.91 40.33 -9.62
N SER A 111 -0.41 39.09 -9.56
CA SER A 111 -0.54 38.25 -8.38
C SER A 111 0.84 37.95 -7.82
N ALA A 112 1.12 38.45 -6.62
CA ALA A 112 2.37 38.30 -5.89
C ALA A 112 2.06 37.79 -4.47
N THR A 113 1.97 36.48 -4.30
CA THR A 113 1.37 35.85 -3.11
C THR A 113 2.38 35.02 -2.31
N ASN A 114 2.31 35.08 -0.98
CA ASN A 114 3.18 34.34 -0.06
C ASN A 114 4.68 34.53 -0.39
N LEU A 115 5.12 35.77 -0.59
CA LEU A 115 6.52 36.10 -0.85
C LEU A 115 7.22 36.46 0.48
N PRO A 116 8.18 35.64 0.98
CA PRO A 116 8.74 35.82 2.32
C PRO A 116 9.63 37.06 2.45
N ASN A 117 10.34 37.45 1.38
CA ASN A 117 11.36 38.51 1.42
C ASN A 117 10.88 39.83 0.80
N VAL A 118 9.61 39.91 0.39
CA VAL A 118 9.06 41.05 -0.34
C VAL A 118 7.79 41.48 0.37
N ASN A 119 7.65 42.78 0.64
CA ASN A 119 6.42 43.37 1.17
C ASN A 119 5.69 44.15 0.07
N LEU A 120 4.47 44.62 0.38
CA LEU A 120 3.64 45.38 -0.56
C LEU A 120 4.39 46.58 -1.18
N ASN A 121 5.13 47.35 -0.39
CA ASN A 121 5.90 48.49 -0.91
C ASN A 121 7.05 48.05 -1.83
N GLY A 122 7.72 46.95 -1.50
CA GLY A 122 8.71 46.33 -2.37
C GLY A 122 8.11 45.96 -3.72
N ILE A 123 6.91 45.36 -3.73
CA ILE A 123 6.18 45.05 -4.97
C ILE A 123 5.89 46.34 -5.74
N ILE A 124 5.28 47.34 -5.12
CA ILE A 124 4.92 48.61 -5.78
C ILE A 124 6.17 49.30 -6.34
N GLY A 125 7.28 49.29 -5.61
CA GLY A 125 8.56 49.86 -6.04
C GLY A 125 9.21 49.14 -7.22
N CYS A 126 8.80 47.90 -7.50
CA CYS A 126 9.26 47.14 -8.67
C CYS A 126 8.42 47.36 -9.93
N LEU A 127 7.34 48.16 -9.86
CA LEU A 127 6.45 48.41 -10.98
C LEU A 127 6.78 49.74 -11.68
N GLY A 128 6.57 49.78 -13.00
CA GLY A 128 6.65 51.01 -13.77
C GLY A 128 5.45 51.93 -13.51
N GLU A 129 5.62 53.24 -13.73
CA GLU A 129 4.55 54.24 -13.51
C GLU A 129 3.28 53.94 -14.31
N TRP A 130 3.42 53.47 -15.56
CA TRP A 130 2.27 53.06 -16.36
C TRP A 130 1.46 51.97 -15.67
N THR A 131 2.14 50.94 -15.16
CA THR A 131 1.50 49.81 -14.47
C THR A 131 0.85 50.28 -13.18
N VAL A 132 1.53 51.09 -12.37
CA VAL A 132 0.95 51.63 -11.12
C VAL A 132 -0.35 52.41 -11.40
N ARG A 133 -0.42 53.18 -12.49
CA ARG A 133 -1.65 53.93 -12.81
C ARG A 133 -2.75 53.09 -13.45
N ASN A 134 -2.42 52.01 -14.16
CA ASN A 134 -3.36 51.27 -15.03
C ASN A 134 -3.67 49.84 -14.56
N LEU A 135 -3.05 49.38 -13.48
CA LEU A 135 -3.31 48.05 -12.94
C LEU A 135 -4.80 47.90 -12.57
N ILE A 136 -5.43 46.83 -13.05
CA ILE A 136 -6.85 46.53 -12.84
C ILE A 136 -7.00 45.58 -11.64
N SER A 137 -6.12 44.58 -11.52
CA SER A 137 -6.16 43.61 -10.42
C SER A 137 -4.81 43.48 -9.72
N LEU A 138 -4.85 43.55 -8.39
CA LEU A 138 -3.71 43.32 -7.51
C LEU A 138 -4.07 42.25 -6.47
N ASN A 139 -3.30 41.17 -6.45
CA ASN A 139 -3.41 40.12 -5.45
C ASN A 139 -2.09 39.98 -4.68
N VAL A 140 -2.13 40.29 -3.39
CA VAL A 140 -0.98 40.24 -2.47
C VAL A 140 -1.26 39.32 -1.29
N THR A 141 -2.08 38.28 -1.49
CA THR A 141 -2.41 37.31 -0.43
C THR A 141 -1.16 36.77 0.28
N GLY A 142 -1.14 36.83 1.60
CA GLY A 142 -0.04 36.29 2.42
C GLY A 142 1.28 37.03 2.30
N THR A 143 1.30 38.19 1.65
CA THR A 143 2.48 39.05 1.52
C THR A 143 2.34 40.23 2.49
N SER A 144 3.35 40.45 3.32
CA SER A 144 3.25 41.46 4.39
C SER A 144 3.00 42.87 3.82
N ILE A 145 2.11 43.61 4.46
CA ILE A 145 1.83 45.02 4.14
C ILE A 145 2.67 45.99 4.99
N LEU A 146 3.41 45.49 5.97
CA LEU A 146 4.23 46.28 6.89
C LEU A 146 5.61 46.59 6.27
N CYS A 147 6.17 47.74 6.63
CA CYS A 147 7.56 48.10 6.30
C CYS A 147 8.54 47.67 7.42
N LYS A 148 9.85 47.89 7.22
CA LYS A 148 10.90 47.55 8.21
C LYS A 148 10.70 48.20 9.58
N THR A 149 9.96 49.31 9.65
CA THR A 149 9.62 49.99 10.91
C THR A 149 8.30 49.49 11.53
N ASN A 150 7.74 48.39 11.05
CA ASN A 150 6.46 47.80 11.48
C ASN A 150 5.23 48.71 11.33
N LEU A 151 5.32 49.76 10.52
CA LEU A 151 4.19 50.64 10.22
C LEU A 151 3.54 50.25 8.87
N PRO A 152 2.20 50.20 8.79
CA PRO A 152 1.49 50.00 7.53
C PRO A 152 1.58 51.28 6.68
N ILE A 153 2.35 51.25 5.60
CA ILE A 153 2.44 52.39 4.65
C ILE A 153 1.47 52.13 3.50
N LEU A 154 0.19 52.43 3.72
CA LEU A 154 -0.88 52.24 2.72
C LEU A 154 -1.05 53.41 1.74
N VAL A 155 -0.39 54.55 1.98
CA VAL A 155 -0.42 55.70 1.04
C VAL A 155 -0.02 55.29 -0.38
N ALA A 156 0.84 54.27 -0.51
CA ALA A 156 1.28 53.75 -1.79
C ALA A 156 0.15 53.03 -2.58
N LEU A 157 -0.84 52.42 -1.91
CA LEU A 157 -1.98 51.80 -2.59
C LEU A 157 -2.85 52.83 -3.29
N GLY A 158 -2.99 54.03 -2.72
CA GLY A 158 -3.75 55.11 -3.32
C GLY A 158 -3.25 55.55 -4.70
N ARG A 159 -2.04 55.12 -5.12
CA ARG A 159 -1.50 55.38 -6.46
C ARG A 159 -2.21 54.57 -7.56
N PHE A 160 -2.86 53.46 -7.22
CA PHE A 160 -3.54 52.59 -8.19
C PHE A 160 -4.95 53.09 -8.56
N LYS A 161 -5.03 54.23 -9.25
CA LYS A 161 -6.31 54.90 -9.55
C LYS A 161 -7.27 54.11 -10.45
N ASN A 162 -6.77 53.13 -11.20
CA ASN A 162 -7.60 52.25 -12.04
C ASN A 162 -7.85 50.85 -11.43
N LEU A 163 -7.43 50.61 -10.19
CA LEU A 163 -7.62 49.31 -9.55
C LEU A 163 -9.10 49.02 -9.32
N GLN A 164 -9.54 47.87 -9.81
CA GLN A 164 -10.91 47.38 -9.66
C GLN A 164 -10.99 46.17 -8.72
N VAL A 165 -9.94 45.35 -8.67
CA VAL A 165 -9.90 44.13 -7.86
C VAL A 165 -8.69 44.16 -6.94
N LEU A 166 -8.94 44.12 -5.63
CA LEU A 166 -7.90 44.06 -4.61
C LEU A 166 -8.08 42.81 -3.74
N ASN A 167 -7.01 42.02 -3.60
CA ASN A 167 -6.97 40.90 -2.66
C ASN A 167 -5.79 41.07 -1.71
N VAL A 168 -6.11 41.30 -0.43
CA VAL A 168 -5.18 41.49 0.69
C VAL A 168 -5.39 40.42 1.76
N SER A 169 -6.00 39.28 1.41
CA SER A 169 -6.27 38.20 2.35
C SER A 169 -5.00 37.63 2.99
N LYS A 170 -5.09 37.13 4.23
CA LYS A 170 -3.95 36.57 4.98
C LYS A 170 -2.81 37.60 5.20
N THR A 171 -3.15 38.87 5.37
CA THR A 171 -2.17 39.95 5.66
C THR A 171 -2.57 40.68 6.93
N GLU A 172 -1.70 41.59 7.37
CA GLU A 172 -1.86 42.41 8.57
C GLU A 172 -2.91 43.53 8.45
N PHE A 173 -3.71 43.52 7.36
CA PHE A 173 -4.70 44.53 6.99
C PHE A 173 -5.72 44.78 8.10
N THR A 174 -6.01 46.06 8.38
CA THR A 174 -6.87 46.51 9.48
C THR A 174 -8.02 47.38 8.97
N THR A 175 -8.97 47.73 9.85
CA THR A 175 -10.05 48.69 9.56
C THR A 175 -9.52 50.06 9.09
N GLN A 176 -8.39 50.54 9.64
CA GLN A 176 -7.76 51.79 9.16
C GLN A 176 -7.25 51.66 7.73
N CYS A 177 -6.70 50.50 7.38
CA CYS A 177 -6.26 50.20 6.02
C CYS A 177 -7.45 50.23 5.04
N LEU A 178 -8.60 49.72 5.50
CA LEU A 178 -9.85 49.71 4.74
C LEU A 178 -10.35 51.12 4.43
N GLN A 179 -10.23 52.05 5.39
CA GLN A 179 -10.55 53.46 5.21
C GLN A 179 -9.74 54.09 4.08
N ILE A 180 -8.41 53.92 4.12
CA ILE A 180 -7.52 54.43 3.05
C ILE A 180 -7.91 53.85 1.70
N VAL A 181 -8.23 52.55 1.64
CA VAL A 181 -8.65 51.89 0.40
C VAL A 181 -9.97 52.46 -0.13
N ALA A 182 -10.94 52.72 0.73
CA ALA A 182 -12.22 53.29 0.34
C ALA A 182 -12.07 54.73 -0.21
N ASP A 183 -11.21 55.52 0.43
CA ASP A 183 -10.98 56.93 0.09
C ASP A 183 -10.13 57.07 -1.19
N ASP A 184 -9.06 56.29 -1.32
CA ASP A 184 -8.04 56.51 -2.37
C ASP A 184 -8.22 55.66 -3.63
N LEU A 185 -9.05 54.62 -3.61
CA LEU A 185 -9.31 53.74 -4.76
C LEU A 185 -10.72 54.00 -5.37
N PRO A 186 -10.83 54.92 -6.34
CA PRO A 186 -12.12 55.38 -6.85
C PRO A 186 -12.84 54.34 -7.73
N LYS A 187 -12.11 53.36 -8.29
CA LYS A 187 -12.66 52.34 -9.20
C LYS A 187 -12.77 50.95 -8.59
N LEU A 188 -12.53 50.81 -7.28
CA LEU A 188 -12.59 49.51 -6.61
C LEU A 188 -14.02 48.92 -6.70
N GLN A 189 -14.11 47.70 -7.20
CA GLN A 189 -15.37 46.96 -7.37
C GLN A 189 -15.35 45.62 -6.64
N PHE A 190 -14.18 45.02 -6.41
CA PHE A 190 -14.05 43.73 -5.75
C PHE A 190 -12.95 43.77 -4.70
N LEU A 191 -13.28 43.35 -3.48
CA LEU A 191 -12.35 43.34 -2.35
C LEU A 191 -12.36 41.98 -1.64
N ASN A 192 -11.16 41.44 -1.39
CA ASN A 192 -10.98 40.28 -0.53
C ASN A 192 -10.09 40.63 0.67
N ILE A 193 -10.70 40.61 1.86
CA ILE A 193 -10.08 40.86 3.17
C ILE A 193 -10.10 39.62 4.07
N SER A 194 -10.25 38.43 3.50
CA SER A 194 -10.31 37.17 4.26
C SER A 194 -9.07 36.98 5.15
N ARG A 195 -9.25 36.50 6.39
CA ARG A 195 -8.15 36.26 7.34
C ARG A 195 -7.27 37.49 7.53
N THR A 196 -7.91 38.61 7.85
CA THR A 196 -7.25 39.88 8.20
C THR A 196 -7.81 40.39 9.54
N ARG A 197 -7.25 41.48 10.05
CA ARG A 197 -7.59 42.11 11.33
C ARG A 197 -8.61 43.24 11.16
N VAL A 198 -9.46 43.14 10.13
CA VAL A 198 -10.57 44.06 9.93
C VAL A 198 -11.68 43.70 10.91
N THR A 199 -12.02 44.62 11.79
CA THR A 199 -13.06 44.46 12.81
C THR A 199 -14.33 45.25 12.52
N ASP A 200 -14.28 46.15 11.53
CA ASP A 200 -15.44 46.91 11.07
C ASP A 200 -15.29 47.20 9.57
N ILE A 201 -16.40 47.12 8.85
CA ILE A 201 -16.48 47.39 7.41
C ILE A 201 -17.22 48.69 7.08
N TYR A 202 -17.63 49.47 8.08
CA TYR A 202 -18.22 50.80 7.91
C TYR A 202 -17.48 51.68 6.88
N PRO A 203 -16.14 51.67 6.80
CA PRO A 203 -15.41 52.42 5.77
C PRO A 203 -15.79 52.11 4.31
N LEU A 204 -16.47 50.98 4.04
CA LEU A 204 -16.92 50.62 2.69
C LEU A 204 -18.26 51.27 2.30
N LEU A 205 -19.03 51.80 3.24
CA LEU A 205 -20.33 52.42 2.96
C LEU A 205 -20.25 53.60 1.96
N PRO A 206 -19.22 54.49 2.00
CA PRO A 206 -19.05 55.54 1.00
C PRO A 206 -18.85 55.01 -0.44
N ILE A 207 -18.48 53.74 -0.61
CA ILE A 207 -18.22 53.11 -1.91
C ILE A 207 -19.27 52.06 -2.30
N ARG A 208 -20.38 51.99 -1.55
CA ARG A 208 -21.47 51.00 -1.72
C ARG A 208 -22.10 50.99 -3.12
N ASP A 209 -22.07 52.12 -3.82
CA ASP A 209 -22.67 52.28 -5.16
C ASP A 209 -21.80 51.70 -6.29
N ARG A 210 -20.59 51.21 -5.99
CA ARG A 210 -19.68 50.59 -6.95
C ARG A 210 -19.13 49.22 -6.53
N LEU A 211 -19.17 48.90 -5.24
CA LEU A 211 -18.67 47.63 -4.73
C LEU A 211 -19.62 46.49 -5.13
N THR A 212 -19.14 45.57 -5.96
CA THR A 212 -19.90 44.43 -6.48
C THR A 212 -19.50 43.09 -5.86
N GLY A 213 -18.33 42.99 -5.24
CA GLY A 213 -17.90 41.76 -4.58
C GLY A 213 -17.08 42.00 -3.33
N LEU A 214 -17.40 41.26 -2.27
CA LEU A 214 -16.74 41.34 -0.97
C LEU A 214 -16.56 39.93 -0.40
N ILE A 215 -15.30 39.55 -0.14
CA ILE A 215 -14.95 38.27 0.51
C ILE A 215 -14.27 38.55 1.85
N MET A 216 -14.86 38.01 2.91
CA MET A 216 -14.52 38.23 4.32
C MET A 216 -14.39 36.91 5.07
N HIS A 217 -13.87 35.88 4.40
CA HIS A 217 -13.76 34.56 5.00
C HIS A 217 -12.83 34.59 6.24
N ARG A 218 -13.33 34.17 7.40
CA ARG A 218 -12.59 34.13 8.68
C ARG A 218 -11.90 35.45 9.03
N LEU A 219 -12.66 36.54 9.15
CA LEU A 219 -12.15 37.76 9.81
C LEU A 219 -11.86 37.48 11.29
N GLU A 220 -10.87 38.18 11.86
CA GLU A 220 -10.53 38.09 13.28
C GLU A 220 -11.51 38.92 14.13
N LEU A 221 -12.77 38.48 14.16
CA LEU A 221 -13.82 39.07 14.99
C LEU A 221 -13.94 38.25 16.28
N GLU A 222 -13.66 38.89 17.41
CA GLU A 222 -13.70 38.23 18.72
C GLU A 222 -15.02 38.50 19.44
N ARG A 223 -15.60 39.67 19.22
CA ARG A 223 -16.76 40.14 19.97
C ARG A 223 -18.06 39.99 19.17
N ARG A 224 -19.15 39.70 19.89
CA ARG A 224 -20.47 39.55 19.29
C ARG A 224 -20.95 40.84 18.61
N GLU A 225 -20.68 41.99 19.22
CA GLU A 225 -21.06 43.29 18.69
C GLU A 225 -20.31 43.63 17.40
N GLU A 226 -19.12 43.06 17.16
CA GLU A 226 -18.39 43.20 15.89
C GLU A 226 -19.07 42.45 14.77
N VAL A 227 -19.53 41.22 15.04
CA VAL A 227 -20.27 40.40 14.07
C VAL A 227 -21.60 41.04 13.70
N GLU A 228 -22.31 41.59 14.68
CA GLU A 228 -23.58 42.30 14.46
C GLU A 228 -23.39 43.57 13.64
N ARG A 229 -22.39 44.40 13.99
CA ARG A 229 -22.04 45.60 13.20
C ARG A 229 -21.63 45.24 11.78
N LEU A 230 -20.86 44.16 11.59
CA LEU A 230 -20.53 43.67 10.27
C LEU A 230 -21.79 43.36 9.47
N LEU A 231 -22.74 42.62 10.05
CA LEU A 231 -23.99 42.26 9.36
C LEU A 231 -24.83 43.50 9.02
N LEU A 232 -24.97 44.44 9.96
CA LEU A 232 -25.67 45.71 9.75
C LEU A 232 -25.05 46.55 8.62
N ASN A 233 -23.73 46.57 8.52
CA ASN A 233 -23.05 47.31 7.44
C ASN A 233 -23.10 46.56 6.10
N VAL A 234 -23.10 45.22 6.11
CA VAL A 234 -23.19 44.42 4.87
C VAL A 234 -24.50 44.69 4.13
N VAL A 235 -25.62 44.75 4.84
CA VAL A 235 -26.96 44.89 4.20
C VAL A 235 -27.14 46.23 3.48
N GLU A 236 -26.35 47.25 3.83
CA GLU A 236 -26.36 48.58 3.20
C GLU A 236 -25.56 48.64 1.88
N LEU A 237 -24.85 47.55 1.51
CA LEU A 237 -24.02 47.48 0.30
C LEU A 237 -24.82 47.00 -0.91
N HIS A 238 -25.78 47.81 -1.36
CA HIS A 238 -26.83 47.40 -2.31
C HIS A 238 -26.35 46.93 -3.69
N GLN A 239 -25.14 47.30 -4.15
CA GLN A 239 -24.60 46.86 -5.44
C GLN A 239 -23.87 45.50 -5.38
N LEU A 240 -23.76 44.88 -4.19
CA LEU A 240 -23.11 43.59 -4.05
C LEU A 240 -23.81 42.49 -4.85
N ARG A 241 -22.99 41.73 -5.58
CA ARG A 241 -23.35 40.54 -6.33
C ARG A 241 -22.70 39.29 -5.76
N THR A 242 -21.55 39.44 -5.11
CA THR A 242 -20.79 38.35 -4.49
C THR A 242 -20.48 38.72 -3.06
N LEU A 243 -20.99 37.94 -2.11
CA LEU A 243 -20.74 38.11 -0.69
C LEU A 243 -20.25 36.79 -0.10
N ASP A 244 -19.10 36.80 0.54
CA ASP A 244 -18.60 35.65 1.28
C ASP A 244 -18.27 36.10 2.70
N VAL A 245 -19.04 35.55 3.65
CA VAL A 245 -18.99 35.82 5.09
C VAL A 245 -18.77 34.51 5.84
N SER A 246 -18.15 33.54 5.17
CA SER A 246 -17.93 32.21 5.71
C SER A 246 -16.90 32.22 6.84
N ASP A 247 -17.15 31.47 7.92
CA ASP A 247 -16.29 31.47 9.12
C ASP A 247 -16.13 30.08 9.73
N LYS A 248 -15.38 29.97 10.84
CA LYS A 248 -15.35 28.77 11.67
C LYS A 248 -16.78 28.36 12.04
N PRO A 249 -17.10 27.06 12.00
CA PRO A 249 -18.39 26.59 12.48
C PRO A 249 -18.60 27.02 13.94
N LYS A 250 -19.73 27.64 14.24
CA LYS A 250 -20.15 27.95 15.61
C LYS A 250 -20.97 26.80 16.18
N SER A 251 -20.65 26.39 17.41
CA SER A 251 -21.34 25.28 18.09
C SER A 251 -22.74 25.66 18.56
N SER A 252 -22.94 26.91 18.98
CA SER A 252 -24.25 27.46 19.35
C SER A 252 -24.18 28.99 19.43
N GLY A 253 -25.31 29.66 19.25
CA GLY A 253 -25.40 31.10 19.38
C GLY A 253 -26.84 31.58 19.23
N ILE A 254 -27.10 32.80 19.68
CA ILE A 254 -28.41 33.44 19.51
C ILE A 254 -28.38 34.13 18.14
N ARG A 255 -29.40 33.86 17.32
CA ARG A 255 -29.66 34.53 16.04
C ARG A 255 -29.61 36.05 16.21
N PHE A 256 -28.93 36.75 15.31
CA PHE A 256 -28.89 38.21 15.30
C PHE A 256 -30.17 38.79 14.69
N GLU A 257 -30.65 39.91 15.22
CA GLU A 257 -31.85 40.60 14.69
C GLU A 257 -31.64 41.10 13.26
N ALA A 258 -30.40 41.52 12.95
CA ALA A 258 -30.03 41.97 11.60
C ALA A 258 -30.14 40.88 10.51
N VAL A 259 -30.33 39.59 10.88
CA VAL A 259 -30.62 38.51 9.92
C VAL A 259 -31.93 38.77 9.17
N ASP A 260 -32.95 39.33 9.84
CA ASP A 260 -34.21 39.68 9.18
C ASP A 260 -34.01 40.69 8.06
N ARG A 261 -33.07 41.64 8.26
CA ARG A 261 -32.69 42.61 7.24
C ARG A 261 -31.93 41.94 6.10
N LEU A 262 -31.02 41.01 6.38
CA LEU A 262 -30.28 40.29 5.35
C LEU A 262 -31.20 39.46 4.44
N CYS A 263 -32.24 38.85 5.02
CA CYS A 263 -33.19 38.02 4.28
C CYS A 263 -34.29 38.84 3.58
N SER A 264 -34.40 40.14 3.85
CA SER A 264 -35.37 41.04 3.21
C SER A 264 -35.15 41.16 1.70
N PRO A 265 -36.21 41.27 0.87
CA PRO A 265 -36.08 41.48 -0.58
C PRO A 265 -35.46 42.83 -0.96
N THR A 266 -35.37 43.78 -0.03
CA THR A 266 -34.76 45.09 -0.26
C THR A 266 -33.25 45.09 -0.05
N ALA A 267 -32.74 44.16 0.76
CA ALA A 267 -31.30 44.04 0.98
C ALA A 267 -30.66 43.35 -0.22
N LEU A 268 -29.45 43.80 -0.59
CA LEU A 268 -28.61 43.15 -1.61
C LEU A 268 -29.37 42.74 -2.92
N PRO A 269 -30.10 43.65 -3.59
CA PRO A 269 -31.01 43.32 -4.71
C PRO A 269 -30.32 42.75 -5.97
N HIS A 270 -28.99 42.79 -6.03
CA HIS A 270 -28.18 42.27 -7.12
C HIS A 270 -27.39 41.01 -6.74
N LEU A 271 -27.66 40.40 -5.58
CA LEU A 271 -26.93 39.24 -5.08
C LEU A 271 -27.06 38.03 -6.01
N VAL A 272 -25.91 37.48 -6.41
CA VAL A 272 -25.77 36.31 -7.29
C VAL A 272 -25.08 35.17 -6.57
N HIS A 273 -24.14 35.49 -5.67
CA HIS A 273 -23.35 34.52 -4.93
C HIS A 273 -23.33 34.92 -3.45
N ILE A 274 -23.73 34.00 -2.58
CA ILE A 274 -23.58 34.15 -1.13
C ILE A 274 -22.92 32.92 -0.51
N ASP A 275 -21.93 33.10 0.36
CA ASP A 275 -21.34 32.03 1.15
C ASP A 275 -21.46 32.34 2.64
N LEU A 276 -22.31 31.58 3.33
CA LEU A 276 -22.64 31.66 4.75
C LEU A 276 -22.10 30.44 5.52
N SER A 277 -21.16 29.69 4.92
CA SER A 277 -20.62 28.47 5.52
C SER A 277 -20.02 28.75 6.91
N GLY A 278 -20.25 27.85 7.87
CA GLY A 278 -19.92 28.05 9.29
C GLY A 278 -20.99 28.77 10.11
N ASN A 279 -22.04 29.31 9.44
CA ASN A 279 -23.22 29.93 10.04
C ASN A 279 -22.90 30.98 11.12
N GLN A 280 -22.03 31.95 10.79
CA GLN A 280 -21.53 32.94 11.74
C GLN A 280 -22.65 33.76 12.42
N PHE A 281 -23.77 33.97 11.73
CA PHE A 281 -24.92 34.76 12.21
C PHE A 281 -26.04 33.91 12.83
N CYS A 282 -25.81 32.61 13.02
CA CYS A 282 -26.79 31.69 13.64
C CYS A 282 -28.16 31.72 12.92
N LEU A 283 -28.15 31.70 11.59
CA LEU A 283 -29.33 31.59 10.75
C LEU A 283 -30.01 30.23 10.98
N LYS A 284 -31.35 30.25 10.95
CA LYS A 284 -32.19 29.05 10.94
C LYS A 284 -32.48 28.62 9.50
N LEU A 285 -33.08 27.43 9.36
CA LEU A 285 -33.51 26.90 8.06
C LEU A 285 -34.50 27.85 7.35
N GLU A 286 -35.44 28.43 8.09
CA GLU A 286 -36.43 29.37 7.57
C GLU A 286 -35.77 30.64 7.01
N ASP A 287 -34.67 31.10 7.63
CA ASP A 287 -33.90 32.26 7.14
C ASP A 287 -33.23 31.93 5.81
N ALA A 288 -32.61 30.74 5.69
CA ALA A 288 -31.99 30.29 4.45
C ALA A 288 -33.02 30.17 3.31
N LYS A 289 -34.22 29.63 3.62
CA LYS A 289 -35.34 29.56 2.67
C LYS A 289 -35.79 30.96 2.23
N THR A 290 -36.03 31.85 3.19
CA THR A 290 -36.47 33.24 2.94
C THR A 290 -35.45 34.00 2.11
N LEU A 291 -34.16 33.84 2.41
CA LEU A 291 -33.06 34.42 1.65
C LEU A 291 -33.09 33.98 0.18
N ILE A 292 -33.25 32.68 -0.09
CA ILE A 292 -33.31 32.14 -1.45
C ILE A 292 -34.53 32.69 -2.20
N GLU A 293 -35.71 32.69 -1.56
CA GLU A 293 -36.96 33.15 -2.16
C GLU A 293 -36.92 34.64 -2.51
N ASN A 294 -36.34 35.47 -1.64
CA ASN A 294 -36.25 36.92 -1.83
C ASN A 294 -35.12 37.36 -2.77
N HIS A 295 -34.19 36.48 -3.15
CA HIS A 295 -33.06 36.79 -4.02
C HIS A 295 -33.07 35.95 -5.31
N PRO A 296 -33.93 36.27 -6.29
CA PRO A 296 -34.15 35.43 -7.48
C PRO A 296 -32.95 35.35 -8.45
N LYS A 297 -31.94 36.22 -8.29
CA LYS A 297 -30.71 36.22 -9.10
C LYS A 297 -29.64 35.27 -8.54
N LEU A 298 -29.89 34.65 -7.39
CA LEU A 298 -28.92 33.79 -6.72
C LEU A 298 -28.66 32.54 -7.58
N ILE A 299 -27.38 32.26 -7.84
CA ILE A 299 -26.93 31.04 -8.53
C ILE A 299 -26.10 30.15 -7.60
N PHE A 300 -25.72 30.65 -6.42
CA PHE A 300 -24.99 29.89 -5.43
C PHE A 300 -25.30 30.33 -4.01
N ALA A 301 -25.44 29.34 -3.12
CA ALA A 301 -25.55 29.54 -1.68
C ALA A 301 -24.65 28.57 -0.91
N GLY A 302 -23.74 29.09 -0.08
CA GLY A 302 -22.84 28.30 0.74
C GLY A 302 -23.41 28.04 2.13
N PHE A 303 -23.81 26.81 2.41
CA PHE A 303 -24.34 26.39 3.72
C PHE A 303 -23.53 25.22 4.32
N ALA A 304 -22.23 25.14 4.01
CA ALA A 304 -21.39 24.09 4.58
C ALA A 304 -21.06 24.37 6.04
N SER A 305 -20.92 23.31 6.83
CA SER A 305 -20.67 23.33 8.28
C SER A 305 -21.64 24.24 9.03
N TRP A 306 -22.93 24.10 8.72
CA TRP A 306 -23.99 25.01 9.19
C TRP A 306 -24.29 24.86 10.68
N THR A 307 -24.56 23.64 11.14
CA THR A 307 -24.76 23.30 12.55
C THR A 307 -24.43 21.81 12.74
N HIS A 308 -23.37 21.48 13.48
CA HIS A 308 -22.87 20.10 13.61
C HIS A 308 -23.82 19.10 14.29
N SER A 309 -25.02 19.51 14.72
CA SER A 309 -25.85 18.68 15.61
C SER A 309 -27.37 18.78 15.41
N ASN A 310 -27.86 19.57 14.45
CA ASN A 310 -29.31 19.67 14.20
C ASN A 310 -29.69 18.95 12.90
N GLU A 311 -30.02 17.67 12.99
CA GLU A 311 -30.40 16.85 11.81
C GLU A 311 -31.54 17.47 10.99
N ARG A 312 -32.49 18.15 11.63
CA ARG A 312 -33.62 18.78 10.94
C ARG A 312 -33.17 19.91 10.02
N GLU A 313 -32.18 20.70 10.44
CA GLU A 313 -31.63 21.77 9.61
C GLU A 313 -30.81 21.19 8.45
N LEU A 314 -29.95 20.21 8.71
CA LEU A 314 -29.14 19.57 7.68
C LEU A 314 -30.00 18.92 6.58
N GLU A 315 -31.04 18.19 6.99
CA GLU A 315 -32.02 17.61 6.08
C GLU A 315 -32.83 18.68 5.34
N GLY A 316 -33.17 19.78 6.04
CA GLY A 316 -33.85 20.94 5.45
C GLY A 316 -33.05 21.59 4.33
N ILE A 317 -31.74 21.83 4.54
CA ILE A 317 -30.84 22.37 3.51
C ILE A 317 -30.76 21.40 2.31
N GLN A 318 -30.70 20.09 2.55
CA GLN A 318 -30.74 19.10 1.48
C GLN A 318 -32.04 19.22 0.66
N ARG A 319 -33.19 19.30 1.32
CA ARG A 319 -34.50 19.49 0.63
C ARG A 319 -34.56 20.80 -0.16
N LEU A 320 -34.02 21.89 0.39
CA LEU A 320 -33.93 23.16 -0.35
C LEU A 320 -33.09 23.03 -1.61
N SER A 321 -31.97 22.28 -1.57
CA SER A 321 -31.15 22.06 -2.77
C SER A 321 -31.89 21.33 -3.88
N LEU A 322 -32.79 20.40 -3.52
CA LEU A 322 -33.65 19.68 -4.46
C LEU A 322 -34.76 20.58 -5.02
N GLN A 323 -35.31 21.47 -4.19
CA GLN A 323 -36.32 22.44 -4.60
C GLN A 323 -35.77 23.52 -5.55
N TYR A 324 -34.51 23.91 -5.38
CA TYR A 324 -33.85 24.97 -6.14
C TYR A 324 -32.62 24.47 -6.92
N PRO A 325 -32.78 23.56 -7.90
CA PRO A 325 -31.65 22.88 -8.57
C PRO A 325 -30.78 23.81 -9.42
N LYS A 326 -31.27 25.00 -9.77
CA LYS A 326 -30.50 26.03 -10.50
C LYS A 326 -29.48 26.75 -9.61
N ILE A 327 -29.60 26.61 -8.29
CA ILE A 327 -28.70 27.20 -7.31
C ILE A 327 -27.72 26.12 -6.87
N VAL A 328 -26.43 26.33 -7.15
CA VAL A 328 -25.38 25.45 -6.64
C VAL A 328 -25.26 25.68 -5.13
N MET A 329 -25.67 24.70 -4.34
CA MET A 329 -25.59 24.78 -2.88
C MET A 329 -24.42 23.97 -2.32
N LEU A 330 -23.85 24.45 -1.22
CA LEU A 330 -22.98 23.66 -0.35
C LEU A 330 -23.77 23.18 0.86
N GLY A 331 -23.36 22.06 1.43
CA GLY A 331 -23.96 21.54 2.67
C GLY A 331 -23.20 20.35 3.22
N ASP A 332 -23.69 19.86 4.36
CA ASP A 332 -23.09 18.74 5.10
C ASP A 332 -23.90 17.43 4.97
N ARG A 333 -24.98 17.43 4.20
CA ARG A 333 -25.79 16.23 3.96
C ARG A 333 -26.25 16.18 2.50
N GLY A 334 -26.28 14.98 1.93
CA GLY A 334 -26.63 14.74 0.52
C GLY A 334 -25.42 14.76 -0.40
N ASP A 335 -25.38 13.80 -1.33
CA ASP A 335 -24.18 13.52 -2.14
C ASP A 335 -23.75 14.71 -3.00
N GLN A 336 -24.70 15.38 -3.66
CA GLN A 336 -24.40 16.54 -4.49
C GLN A 336 -23.88 17.73 -3.67
N LEU A 337 -24.44 17.96 -2.48
CA LEU A 337 -24.02 19.03 -1.59
C LEU A 337 -22.61 18.77 -1.06
N LEU A 338 -22.34 17.55 -0.61
CA LEU A 338 -21.03 17.12 -0.14
C LEU A 338 -19.98 17.18 -1.27
N LEU A 339 -20.33 16.74 -2.47
CA LEU A 339 -19.49 16.84 -3.66
C LEU A 339 -19.14 18.31 -3.96
N ASN A 340 -20.15 19.20 -3.97
CA ASN A 340 -19.94 20.63 -4.16
C ASN A 340 -19.03 21.21 -3.06
N THR A 341 -19.23 20.80 -1.80
CA THR A 341 -18.42 21.23 -0.65
C THR A 341 -16.96 20.83 -0.83
N LEU A 342 -16.67 19.57 -1.19
CA LEU A 342 -15.30 19.10 -1.46
C LEU A 342 -14.65 19.79 -2.67
N MET A 343 -15.41 20.03 -3.72
CA MET A 343 -14.89 20.59 -4.97
C MET A 343 -14.57 22.09 -4.89
N ARG A 344 -15.33 22.83 -4.08
CA ARG A 344 -15.20 24.29 -3.93
C ARG A 344 -14.18 24.70 -2.87
N ASN A 345 -14.10 24.00 -1.75
CA ASN A 345 -13.36 24.43 -0.55
C ASN A 345 -11.88 23.99 -0.52
N LYS A 346 -11.12 24.25 -1.59
CA LYS A 346 -9.74 23.73 -1.76
C LYS A 346 -8.79 24.03 -0.60
N ASP A 347 -8.90 25.19 0.04
CA ASP A 347 -8.01 25.69 1.10
C ASP A 347 -8.74 25.98 2.44
N ARG A 348 -9.94 25.43 2.61
CA ARG A 348 -10.78 25.55 3.82
C ARG A 348 -10.92 24.20 4.51
N ALA A 349 -9.83 23.76 5.13
CA ALA A 349 -9.71 22.42 5.68
C ALA A 349 -10.79 22.01 6.69
N VAL A 350 -11.34 22.94 7.48
CA VAL A 350 -12.41 22.63 8.44
C VAL A 350 -13.66 22.12 7.72
N TYR A 351 -14.07 22.77 6.63
CA TYR A 351 -15.24 22.35 5.85
C TYR A 351 -14.98 21.03 5.13
N LEU A 352 -13.76 20.83 4.61
CA LEU A 352 -13.37 19.56 3.99
C LEU A 352 -13.39 18.41 5.00
N GLN A 353 -12.88 18.63 6.21
CA GLN A 353 -12.88 17.64 7.28
C GLN A 353 -14.30 17.27 7.71
N ASN A 354 -15.17 18.28 7.91
CA ASN A 354 -16.57 18.04 8.23
C ASN A 354 -17.28 17.28 7.11
N ALA A 355 -17.06 17.66 5.85
CA ALA A 355 -17.63 16.96 4.71
C ALA A 355 -17.15 15.50 4.63
N LEU A 356 -15.86 15.22 4.85
CA LEU A 356 -15.36 13.84 4.90
C LEU A 356 -16.02 13.04 6.02
N HIS A 357 -16.22 13.64 7.19
CA HIS A 357 -16.91 13.00 8.31
C HIS A 357 -18.38 12.71 7.95
N SER A 358 -19.11 13.67 7.39
CA SER A 358 -20.49 13.48 6.95
C SER A 358 -20.62 12.45 5.83
N ILE A 359 -19.65 12.39 4.90
CA ILE A 359 -19.61 11.33 3.88
C ILE A 359 -19.41 9.97 4.54
N PHE A 360 -18.48 9.87 5.51
CA PHE A 360 -18.26 8.64 6.25
C PHE A 360 -19.55 8.17 6.92
N GLU A 361 -20.22 9.03 7.70
CA GLU A 361 -21.50 8.69 8.35
C GLU A 361 -22.59 8.28 7.35
N ALA A 362 -22.74 9.04 6.25
CA ALA A 362 -23.74 8.75 5.22
C ALA A 362 -23.48 7.45 4.45
N THR A 363 -22.24 6.95 4.45
CA THR A 363 -21.82 5.75 3.71
C THR A 363 -21.61 4.53 4.61
N SER A 364 -21.56 4.69 5.94
CA SER A 364 -21.32 3.61 6.90
C SER A 364 -22.32 2.45 6.83
N ASN A 365 -23.58 2.72 6.45
CA ASN A 365 -24.66 1.72 6.37
C ASN A 365 -25.27 1.59 4.96
N ARG A 366 -24.70 2.25 3.95
CA ARG A 366 -25.28 2.29 2.60
C ARG A 366 -24.33 1.71 1.58
N GLU A 367 -24.83 0.80 0.77
CA GLU A 367 -24.12 0.25 -0.38
C GLU A 367 -24.62 0.95 -1.64
N SER A 368 -23.89 1.98 -2.06
CA SER A 368 -24.19 2.69 -3.31
C SER A 368 -22.88 3.15 -3.93
N LEU A 369 -22.74 2.90 -5.22
CA LEU A 369 -21.60 3.34 -6.00
C LEU A 369 -21.63 4.87 -6.15
N LYS A 370 -20.55 5.56 -5.74
CA LYS A 370 -20.44 7.03 -5.86
C LYS A 370 -19.09 7.45 -6.47
N PRO A 371 -18.88 7.28 -7.79
CA PRO A 371 -17.60 7.54 -8.44
C PRO A 371 -17.13 8.99 -8.31
N ASP A 372 -18.03 9.96 -8.52
CA ASP A 372 -17.71 11.38 -8.44
C ASP A 372 -17.27 11.80 -7.04
N LEU A 373 -17.93 11.25 -6.02
CA LEU A 373 -17.60 11.49 -4.63
C LEU A 373 -16.22 10.91 -4.28
N LEU A 374 -15.95 9.67 -4.71
CA LEU A 374 -14.63 9.05 -4.55
C LEU A 374 -13.54 9.88 -5.26
N GLN A 375 -13.79 10.35 -6.48
CA GLN A 375 -12.86 11.21 -7.22
C GLN A 375 -12.57 12.52 -6.47
N ALA A 376 -13.60 13.15 -5.89
CA ALA A 376 -13.45 14.36 -5.09
C ALA A 376 -12.67 14.10 -3.78
N VAL A 377 -12.94 13.00 -3.08
CA VAL A 377 -12.22 12.59 -1.87
C VAL A 377 -10.73 12.37 -2.17
N LEU A 378 -10.41 11.61 -3.23
CA LEU A 378 -9.02 11.37 -3.63
C LEU A 378 -8.28 12.66 -4.00
N ARG A 379 -8.98 13.62 -4.61
CA ARG A 379 -8.42 14.96 -4.90
C ARG A 379 -8.13 15.72 -3.60
N VAL A 380 -9.08 15.74 -2.66
CA VAL A 380 -8.95 16.42 -1.37
C VAL A 380 -7.79 15.85 -0.55
N MET A 381 -7.70 14.53 -0.47
CA MET A 381 -6.56 13.86 0.17
C MET A 381 -5.25 14.29 -0.48
N ARG A 382 -5.13 14.20 -1.81
CA ARG A 382 -3.91 14.57 -2.55
C ARG A 382 -3.43 16.00 -2.24
N LEU A 383 -4.35 16.96 -2.16
CA LEU A 383 -4.04 18.35 -1.85
C LEU A 383 -3.63 18.57 -0.38
N ASN A 384 -4.03 17.65 0.51
CA ASN A 384 -3.83 17.75 1.94
C ASN A 384 -2.96 16.62 2.50
N MET A 385 -2.09 16.02 1.69
CA MET A 385 -1.24 14.89 2.08
C MET A 385 -0.38 15.14 3.33
N ARG A 386 -0.15 16.39 3.74
CA ARG A 386 0.62 16.72 4.95
C ARG A 386 -0.22 16.73 6.24
N ARG A 387 -1.54 16.61 6.12
CA ARG A 387 -2.50 16.72 7.22
C ARG A 387 -3.05 15.35 7.62
N MET A 388 -2.52 14.80 8.71
CA MET A 388 -2.88 13.47 9.21
C MET A 388 -4.39 13.30 9.41
N ASP A 389 -5.06 14.29 10.02
CA ASP A 389 -6.50 14.31 10.27
C ASP A 389 -7.34 14.14 9.00
N MET A 390 -6.94 14.82 7.91
CA MET A 390 -7.59 14.71 6.61
C MET A 390 -7.40 13.33 5.98
N ILE A 391 -6.20 12.74 6.13
CA ILE A 391 -5.88 11.45 5.52
C ILE A 391 -6.54 10.31 6.29
N LEU A 392 -6.60 10.41 7.62
CA LEU A 392 -7.34 9.48 8.46
C LEU A 392 -8.83 9.44 8.08
N ALA A 393 -9.48 10.60 7.97
CA ALA A 393 -10.88 10.67 7.54
C ALA A 393 -11.06 10.18 6.09
N GLY A 394 -10.16 10.59 5.19
CA GLY A 394 -10.22 10.21 3.78
C GLY A 394 -10.06 8.70 3.54
N THR A 395 -9.16 8.02 4.27
CA THR A 395 -8.99 6.56 4.16
C THR A 395 -10.22 5.79 4.64
N ALA A 396 -10.90 6.27 5.69
CA ALA A 396 -12.16 5.69 6.14
C ALA A 396 -13.27 5.83 5.07
N VAL A 397 -13.33 6.99 4.41
CA VAL A 397 -14.27 7.23 3.31
C VAL A 397 -13.95 6.37 2.09
N ILE A 398 -12.67 6.24 1.71
CA ILE A 398 -12.26 5.34 0.61
C ILE A 398 -12.79 3.94 0.86
N TYR A 399 -12.51 3.38 2.04
CA TYR A 399 -13.00 2.05 2.41
C TYR A 399 -14.52 1.94 2.23
N ASN A 400 -15.31 2.85 2.80
CA ASN A 400 -16.77 2.81 2.69
C ASN A 400 -17.25 2.89 1.22
N LEU A 401 -16.56 3.64 0.37
CA LEU A 401 -16.89 3.80 -1.05
C LEU A 401 -16.38 2.65 -1.94
N THR A 402 -15.52 1.76 -1.42
CA THR A 402 -14.95 0.63 -2.16
C THR A 402 -15.30 -0.74 -1.58
N ARG A 403 -16.00 -0.83 -0.44
CA ARG A 403 -16.28 -2.11 0.25
C ARG A 403 -17.39 -2.97 -0.37
N SER A 404 -18.30 -2.41 -1.15
CA SER A 404 -19.47 -3.14 -1.66
C SER A 404 -19.14 -4.00 -2.88
N ASP A 405 -19.95 -5.02 -3.16
CA ASP A 405 -19.81 -5.84 -4.38
C ASP A 405 -19.96 -4.99 -5.66
N GLN A 406 -20.71 -3.89 -5.59
CA GLN A 406 -20.84 -2.91 -6.67
C GLN A 406 -19.53 -2.19 -6.99
N SER A 407 -18.50 -2.25 -6.13
CA SER A 407 -17.16 -1.72 -6.43
C SER A 407 -16.55 -2.36 -7.69
N GLY A 408 -17.04 -3.55 -8.09
CA GLY A 408 -16.76 -4.19 -9.38
C GLY A 408 -17.09 -3.31 -10.60
N GLN A 409 -17.97 -2.33 -10.45
CA GLN A 409 -18.39 -1.41 -11.50
C GLN A 409 -17.58 -0.10 -11.51
N LEU A 410 -16.69 0.13 -10.53
CA LEU A 410 -15.84 1.32 -10.54
C LEU A 410 -14.92 1.32 -11.77
N PRO A 411 -14.73 2.50 -12.41
CA PRO A 411 -13.72 2.66 -13.44
C PRO A 411 -12.33 2.25 -12.93
N LEU A 412 -11.59 1.49 -13.73
CA LEU A 412 -10.31 0.92 -13.33
C LEU A 412 -9.27 1.99 -12.93
N ASP A 413 -9.20 3.12 -13.65
CA ASP A 413 -8.32 4.25 -13.26
C ASP A 413 -8.66 4.79 -11.87
N LEU A 414 -9.95 4.91 -11.54
CA LEU A 414 -10.40 5.45 -10.26
C LEU A 414 -10.06 4.48 -9.12
N LEU A 415 -10.27 3.18 -9.32
CA LEU A 415 -9.86 2.13 -8.38
C LEU A 415 -8.35 2.15 -8.15
N ASN A 416 -7.56 2.20 -9.23
CA ASN A 416 -6.10 2.29 -9.17
C ASN A 416 -5.61 3.56 -8.45
N ARG A 417 -6.33 4.68 -8.60
CA ARG A 417 -6.03 5.91 -7.85
C ARG A 417 -6.37 5.78 -6.37
N ALA A 418 -7.44 5.06 -6.02
CA ALA A 418 -7.79 4.77 -4.63
C ALA A 418 -6.72 3.90 -3.97
N VAL A 419 -6.32 2.79 -4.60
CA VAL A 419 -5.26 1.91 -4.07
C VAL A 419 -3.94 2.64 -3.91
N ARG A 420 -3.51 3.41 -4.94
CA ARG A 420 -2.28 4.22 -4.83
C ARG A 420 -2.35 5.22 -3.67
N MET A 421 -3.50 5.86 -3.46
CA MET A 421 -3.71 6.78 -2.34
C MET A 421 -3.62 6.06 -0.98
N THR A 422 -4.21 4.87 -0.89
CA THR A 422 -4.15 4.01 0.30
C THR A 422 -2.70 3.62 0.63
N LEU A 423 -1.93 3.11 -0.34
CA LEU A 423 -0.52 2.76 -0.15
C LEU A 423 0.32 3.97 0.25
N THR A 424 0.13 5.12 -0.42
CA THR A 424 0.81 6.39 -0.07
C THR A 424 0.49 6.83 1.35
N ALA A 425 -0.76 6.64 1.81
CA ALA A 425 -1.15 6.98 3.18
C ALA A 425 -0.46 6.05 4.20
N MET A 426 -0.36 4.76 3.89
CA MET A 426 0.35 3.79 4.74
C MET A 426 1.84 4.15 4.90
N GLU A 427 2.52 4.45 3.79
CA GLU A 427 3.94 4.87 3.78
C GLU A 427 4.20 6.13 4.59
N LYS A 428 3.32 7.13 4.42
CA LYS A 428 3.53 8.45 5.00
C LYS A 428 3.24 8.52 6.49
N PHE A 429 2.35 7.65 6.97
CA PHE A 429 1.85 7.67 8.34
C PHE A 429 1.96 6.28 9.00
N PRO A 430 3.17 5.67 9.03
CA PRO A 430 3.36 4.28 9.45
C PRO A 430 3.02 4.04 10.92
N THR A 431 3.15 5.07 11.77
CA THR A 431 2.90 4.97 13.21
C THR A 431 1.42 5.12 13.60
N ASN A 432 0.54 5.50 12.67
CA ASN A 432 -0.87 5.73 12.99
C ASN A 432 -1.71 4.46 12.83
N ARG A 433 -1.89 3.71 13.92
CA ARG A 433 -2.63 2.43 13.93
C ARG A 433 -4.03 2.50 13.31
N GLN A 434 -4.81 3.54 13.58
CA GLN A 434 -6.18 3.62 13.05
C GLN A 434 -6.21 3.87 11.53
N LEU A 435 -5.29 4.70 11.03
CA LEU A 435 -5.13 4.91 9.59
C LEU A 435 -4.72 3.60 8.90
N GLN A 436 -3.79 2.85 9.49
CA GLN A 436 -3.34 1.57 8.95
C GLN A 436 -4.49 0.55 8.91
N LYS A 437 -5.33 0.48 9.95
CA LYS A 437 -6.55 -0.35 9.95
C LYS A 437 -7.50 -0.02 8.80
N ASN A 438 -7.77 1.26 8.57
CA ASN A 438 -8.63 1.69 7.44
C ASN A 438 -8.02 1.28 6.08
N CYS A 439 -6.70 1.38 5.95
CA CYS A 439 -5.99 0.97 4.74
C CYS A 439 -6.07 -0.55 4.52
N PHE A 440 -5.85 -1.35 5.58
CA PHE A 440 -6.01 -2.80 5.53
C PHE A 440 -7.43 -3.22 5.13
N LEU A 441 -8.45 -2.56 5.67
CA LEU A 441 -9.85 -2.81 5.29
C LEU A 441 -10.10 -2.56 3.79
N THR A 442 -9.48 -1.54 3.22
CA THR A 442 -9.56 -1.26 1.77
C THR A 442 -8.83 -2.32 0.96
N LEU A 443 -7.62 -2.70 1.38
CA LEU A 443 -6.77 -3.65 0.66
C LEU A 443 -7.21 -5.11 0.83
N CYS A 444 -7.96 -5.44 1.88
CA CYS A 444 -8.47 -6.80 2.13
C CYS A 444 -9.71 -7.13 1.28
N SER A 445 -10.16 -6.23 0.40
CA SER A 445 -11.26 -6.49 -0.52
C SER A 445 -10.77 -7.29 -1.73
N ASP A 446 -11.40 -8.43 -2.01
CA ASP A 446 -11.08 -9.28 -3.17
C ASP A 446 -11.19 -8.51 -4.48
N THR A 447 -12.26 -7.71 -4.65
CA THR A 447 -12.45 -6.86 -5.83
C THR A 447 -11.28 -5.90 -6.04
N VAL A 448 -10.73 -5.35 -4.95
CA VAL A 448 -9.57 -4.45 -5.00
C VAL A 448 -8.31 -5.23 -5.38
N LEU A 449 -8.04 -6.36 -4.72
CA LEU A 449 -6.84 -7.17 -4.94
C LEU A 449 -6.75 -7.75 -6.36
N TYR A 450 -7.87 -8.21 -6.93
CA TYR A 450 -7.87 -8.85 -8.25
C TYR A 450 -7.98 -7.86 -9.42
N ARG A 451 -8.66 -6.73 -9.25
CA ARG A 451 -8.88 -5.78 -10.37
C ARG A 451 -7.85 -4.67 -10.43
N ALA A 452 -7.35 -4.18 -9.30
CA ALA A 452 -6.46 -3.04 -9.29
C ALA A 452 -5.05 -3.43 -9.75
N THR A 453 -4.39 -2.55 -10.50
CA THR A 453 -3.00 -2.69 -10.91
C THR A 453 -2.11 -1.87 -9.98
N PHE A 454 -1.33 -2.54 -9.14
CA PHE A 454 -0.38 -1.93 -8.20
C PHE A 454 0.80 -2.88 -7.95
N SER A 455 1.83 -2.38 -7.27
CA SER A 455 3.00 -3.19 -6.92
C SER A 455 2.66 -4.14 -5.75
N CYS A 456 2.45 -5.42 -6.04
CA CYS A 456 2.15 -6.45 -5.03
C CYS A 456 3.28 -6.56 -4.00
N ILE A 457 4.54 -6.52 -4.44
CA ILE A 457 5.71 -6.55 -3.54
C ILE A 457 5.67 -5.39 -2.55
N HIS A 458 5.48 -4.17 -3.05
CA HIS A 458 5.44 -2.97 -2.22
C HIS A 458 4.27 -2.99 -1.21
N CYS A 459 3.11 -3.49 -1.64
CA CYS A 459 1.98 -3.70 -0.74
C CYS A 459 2.31 -4.71 0.36
N CYS A 460 2.92 -5.86 0.02
CA CYS A 460 3.38 -6.84 0.99
C CYS A 460 4.39 -6.25 1.98
N GLU A 461 5.35 -5.44 1.53
CA GLU A 461 6.32 -4.76 2.41
C GLU A 461 5.61 -3.89 3.46
N LEU A 462 4.65 -3.07 3.03
CA LEU A 462 3.88 -2.20 3.93
C LEU A 462 3.01 -2.99 4.90
N VAL A 463 2.38 -4.08 4.44
CA VAL A 463 1.59 -4.96 5.29
C VAL A 463 2.48 -5.63 6.34
N PHE A 464 3.63 -6.19 5.94
CA PHE A 464 4.60 -6.78 6.87
C PHE A 464 5.12 -5.78 7.90
N ASN A 465 5.51 -4.58 7.47
CA ASN A 465 5.96 -3.54 8.38
C ASN A 465 4.90 -3.23 9.46
N ASN A 466 3.62 -3.21 9.07
CA ASN A 466 2.51 -3.05 9.99
C ASN A 466 2.32 -4.24 10.94
N LEU A 467 2.40 -5.48 10.42
CA LEU A 467 2.27 -6.71 11.22
C LEU A 467 3.40 -6.87 12.25
N ILE A 468 4.60 -6.36 11.93
CA ILE A 468 5.76 -6.32 12.83
C ILE A 468 5.61 -5.21 13.87
N CYS A 469 5.13 -4.03 13.47
CA CYS A 469 5.03 -2.88 14.37
C CYS A 469 3.80 -2.91 15.29
N PHE A 470 2.68 -3.50 14.86
CA PHE A 470 1.43 -3.46 15.59
C PHE A 470 0.93 -4.84 15.96
N ASP A 471 0.66 -5.00 17.25
CA ASP A 471 0.00 -6.18 17.76
C ASP A 471 -1.52 -5.95 17.86
N ASP A 472 -2.23 -6.25 16.77
CA ASP A 472 -3.68 -6.10 16.66
C ASP A 472 -4.31 -7.28 15.92
N VAL A 473 -5.26 -7.97 16.56
CA VAL A 473 -5.87 -9.20 16.03
C VAL A 473 -6.53 -9.00 14.65
N HIS A 474 -7.17 -7.85 14.41
CA HIS A 474 -7.82 -7.57 13.13
C HIS A 474 -6.79 -7.29 12.04
N MET A 475 -5.76 -6.51 12.35
CA MET A 475 -4.65 -6.28 11.42
C MET A 475 -3.91 -7.57 11.09
N LYS A 476 -3.65 -8.45 12.10
CA LYS A 476 -3.08 -9.78 11.87
C LYS A 476 -3.90 -10.54 10.83
N ARG A 477 -5.20 -10.70 11.07
CA ARG A 477 -6.12 -11.44 10.18
C ARG A 477 -6.13 -10.87 8.75
N MET A 478 -6.34 -9.56 8.61
CA MET A 478 -6.38 -8.91 7.29
C MET A 478 -5.02 -8.96 6.59
N GLY A 479 -3.93 -8.73 7.32
CA GLY A 479 -2.58 -8.70 6.77
C GLY A 479 -2.16 -10.05 6.20
N VAL A 480 -2.37 -11.14 6.95
CA VAL A 480 -2.06 -12.48 6.42
C VAL A 480 -2.96 -12.88 5.26
N ALA A 481 -4.22 -12.43 5.24
CA ALA A 481 -5.12 -12.64 4.10
C ALA A 481 -4.57 -11.96 2.84
N ILE A 482 -4.22 -10.66 2.94
CA ILE A 482 -3.62 -9.88 1.85
C ILE A 482 -2.32 -10.54 1.36
N ILE A 483 -1.40 -10.89 2.26
CA ILE A 483 -0.13 -11.54 1.90
C ILE A 483 -0.38 -12.88 1.23
N SER A 484 -1.34 -13.68 1.72
CA SER A 484 -1.61 -15.01 1.16
C SER A 484 -2.06 -14.96 -0.30
N ILE A 485 -2.80 -13.91 -0.68
CA ILE A 485 -3.24 -13.68 -2.06
C ILE A 485 -2.09 -13.09 -2.89
N LEU A 486 -1.48 -11.99 -2.41
CA LEU A 486 -0.48 -11.26 -3.18
C LEU A 486 0.83 -12.03 -3.38
N ALA A 487 1.24 -12.88 -2.44
CA ALA A 487 2.46 -13.67 -2.56
C ALA A 487 2.45 -14.57 -3.80
N ALA A 488 1.28 -15.11 -4.18
CA ALA A 488 1.12 -15.95 -5.37
C ALA A 488 1.38 -15.17 -6.68
N GLU A 489 1.14 -13.86 -6.69
CA GLU A 489 1.27 -12.98 -7.86
C GLU A 489 2.64 -12.27 -7.94
N ILE A 490 3.46 -12.33 -6.89
CA ILE A 490 4.80 -11.73 -6.87
C ILE A 490 5.78 -12.64 -7.61
N SER A 491 6.65 -12.06 -8.46
CA SER A 491 7.73 -12.81 -9.13
C SER A 491 8.71 -13.44 -8.13
N THR A 492 9.43 -14.50 -8.53
CA THR A 492 10.45 -15.16 -7.68
C THR A 492 11.53 -14.19 -7.20
N ALA A 493 12.02 -13.30 -8.06
CA ALA A 493 12.94 -12.24 -7.67
C ALA A 493 12.34 -11.29 -6.60
N GLY A 494 11.06 -10.93 -6.73
CA GLY A 494 10.37 -10.12 -5.74
C GLY A 494 10.15 -10.83 -4.40
N LEU A 495 9.87 -12.14 -4.42
CA LEU A 495 9.80 -12.95 -3.19
C LEU A 495 11.17 -13.04 -2.50
N SER A 496 12.24 -13.20 -3.27
CA SER A 496 13.61 -13.22 -2.75
C SER A 496 13.96 -11.90 -2.06
N GLU A 497 13.62 -10.75 -2.66
CA GLU A 497 13.77 -9.44 -2.00
C GLU A 497 12.93 -9.34 -0.71
N LEU A 498 11.70 -9.86 -0.70
CA LEU A 498 10.89 -9.88 0.51
C LEU A 498 11.52 -10.71 1.63
N ALA A 499 12.13 -11.85 1.28
CA ALA A 499 12.71 -12.82 2.19
C ALA A 499 14.00 -12.37 2.89
N LYS A 500 14.66 -11.32 2.39
CA LYS A 500 15.86 -10.73 3.00
C LYS A 500 15.62 -10.19 4.41
N ASP A 501 14.43 -9.65 4.68
CA ASP A 501 14.05 -9.24 6.04
C ASP A 501 13.50 -10.42 6.83
N ARG A 502 14.37 -11.10 7.59
CA ARG A 502 14.04 -12.28 8.40
C ARG A 502 12.89 -12.06 9.37
N ARG A 503 12.66 -10.81 9.83
CA ARG A 503 11.55 -10.48 10.74
C ARG A 503 10.17 -10.81 10.16
N ARG A 504 10.04 -10.84 8.83
CA ARG A 504 8.80 -11.22 8.15
C ARG A 504 8.49 -12.70 8.33
N MET A 505 9.52 -13.55 8.22
CA MET A 505 9.40 -14.98 8.49
C MET A 505 9.11 -15.24 9.97
N GLN A 506 9.88 -14.59 10.86
CA GLN A 506 9.66 -14.65 12.30
C GLN A 506 8.22 -14.25 12.67
N CYS A 507 7.70 -13.16 12.08
CA CYS A 507 6.33 -12.69 12.30
C CYS A 507 5.27 -13.77 11.99
N LEU A 508 5.37 -14.43 10.83
CA LEU A 508 4.43 -15.48 10.45
C LEU A 508 4.59 -16.73 11.32
N LEU A 509 5.82 -17.12 11.65
CA LEU A 509 6.12 -18.24 12.54
C LEU A 509 5.59 -17.99 13.97
N THR A 510 5.69 -16.77 14.48
CA THR A 510 5.07 -16.35 15.74
C THR A 510 3.57 -16.59 15.70
N TYR A 511 2.88 -16.24 14.61
CA TYR A 511 1.43 -16.43 14.53
C TYR A 511 1.05 -17.91 14.48
N VAL A 512 1.85 -18.75 13.81
CA VAL A 512 1.66 -20.20 13.86
C VAL A 512 1.86 -20.70 15.29
N ALA A 513 2.92 -20.27 15.98
CA ALA A 513 3.22 -20.66 17.34
C ALA A 513 2.12 -20.24 18.33
N GLU A 514 1.71 -18.96 18.34
CA GLU A 514 0.62 -18.42 19.18
C GLU A 514 -0.69 -19.20 19.03
N LYS A 515 -0.97 -19.73 17.83
CA LYS A 515 -2.20 -20.47 17.54
C LYS A 515 -2.11 -21.96 17.85
N CYS A 516 -0.94 -22.57 17.66
CA CYS A 516 -0.82 -24.04 17.66
C CYS A 516 -0.14 -24.61 18.90
N LEU A 517 0.82 -23.87 19.47
CA LEU A 517 1.75 -24.38 20.47
C LEU A 517 1.37 -23.96 21.88
N LEU A 518 1.82 -24.77 22.84
CA LEU A 518 1.81 -24.48 24.26
C LEU A 518 3.18 -24.02 24.76
N GLU A 519 3.23 -23.42 25.94
CA GLU A 519 4.50 -23.10 26.62
C GLU A 519 5.37 -24.35 26.84
N SER A 520 4.75 -25.50 27.10
CA SER A 520 5.44 -26.80 27.22
C SER A 520 6.06 -27.28 25.91
N ASP A 521 5.40 -27.04 24.77
CA ASP A 521 5.94 -27.37 23.45
C ASP A 521 7.21 -26.58 23.16
N LEU A 522 7.27 -25.31 23.61
CA LEU A 522 8.43 -24.44 23.47
C LEU A 522 9.60 -24.90 24.34
N ALA A 523 9.34 -25.31 25.58
CA ALA A 523 10.35 -25.88 26.47
C ALA A 523 10.95 -27.18 25.88
N ASP A 524 10.12 -28.01 25.23
CA ASP A 524 10.51 -29.24 24.55
C ASP A 524 11.18 -29.01 23.18
N MET A 525 11.45 -27.76 22.79
CA MET A 525 12.26 -27.48 21.60
C MET A 525 13.78 -27.54 21.87
N GLY A 526 14.23 -27.56 23.13
CA GLY A 526 15.65 -27.61 23.50
C GLY A 526 16.32 -26.24 23.68
N PRO A 527 17.66 -26.17 23.91
CA PRO A 527 18.33 -25.00 24.50
C PRO A 527 18.48 -23.76 23.59
N ALA A 528 18.28 -23.91 22.28
CA ALA A 528 18.39 -22.81 21.31
C ALA A 528 17.00 -22.36 20.84
N ILE A 529 16.19 -21.78 21.72
CA ILE A 529 14.90 -21.19 21.34
C ILE A 529 15.19 -19.84 20.65
N PRO A 530 14.70 -19.63 19.41
CA PRO A 530 14.78 -18.32 18.77
C PRO A 530 14.17 -17.22 19.64
N ALA A 531 14.89 -16.11 19.83
CA ALA A 531 14.49 -15.05 20.77
C ALA A 531 13.06 -14.52 20.53
N TYR A 532 12.64 -14.45 19.26
CA TYR A 532 11.31 -13.96 18.89
C TYR A 532 10.16 -14.88 19.37
N LEU A 533 10.42 -16.17 19.62
CA LEU A 533 9.41 -17.09 20.16
C LEU A 533 9.26 -16.96 21.67
N THR A 534 10.28 -16.47 22.38
CA THR A 534 10.19 -16.18 23.82
C THR A 534 9.22 -15.02 24.09
N GLU A 535 9.07 -14.11 23.13
CA GLU A 535 8.12 -13.00 23.19
C GLU A 535 6.70 -13.38 22.70
N ALA A 536 6.52 -14.60 22.17
CA ALA A 536 5.23 -15.06 21.67
C ALA A 536 4.26 -15.37 22.82
N ARG A 537 2.99 -14.97 22.66
CA ARG A 537 1.94 -15.31 23.64
C ARG A 537 1.38 -16.69 23.40
N LEU A 538 2.05 -17.67 23.97
CA LEU A 538 1.60 -19.06 23.98
C LEU A 538 0.56 -19.29 25.06
N ARG A 539 -0.22 -20.35 24.90
CA ARG A 539 -1.16 -20.80 25.94
C ARG A 539 -0.47 -21.82 26.84
N SER A 540 -0.89 -21.92 28.09
CA SER A 540 -0.42 -22.97 28.99
C SER A 540 -1.04 -24.33 28.63
N GLU A 541 -2.33 -24.35 28.30
CA GLU A 541 -3.12 -25.57 28.06
C GLU A 541 -4.17 -25.39 26.94
N GLY A 542 -4.79 -26.51 26.52
CA GLY A 542 -5.90 -26.55 25.56
C GLY A 542 -5.50 -27.02 24.15
N PRO A 543 -6.48 -27.24 23.23
CA PRO A 543 -6.22 -27.66 21.85
C PRO A 543 -5.67 -26.53 20.98
N PRO A 544 -5.00 -26.82 19.84
CA PRO A 544 -4.58 -25.78 18.90
C PRO A 544 -5.80 -25.04 18.34
N THR A 545 -5.66 -23.74 18.05
CA THR A 545 -6.75 -22.92 17.50
C THR A 545 -6.58 -22.79 15.99
N PHE A 546 -7.56 -23.31 15.25
CA PHE A 546 -7.66 -23.14 13.81
C PHE A 546 -8.71 -22.08 13.48
N ASP A 547 -8.25 -20.86 13.21
CA ASP A 547 -9.08 -19.78 12.75
C ASP A 547 -8.62 -19.28 11.37
N THR A 548 -9.36 -18.30 10.83
CA THR A 548 -9.03 -17.66 9.54
C THR A 548 -7.62 -17.08 9.52
N THR A 549 -7.11 -16.61 10.66
CA THR A 549 -5.74 -16.08 10.75
C THR A 549 -4.74 -17.21 10.53
N LEU A 550 -4.83 -18.33 11.26
CA LEU A 550 -3.92 -19.46 11.06
C LEU A 550 -3.99 -20.00 9.62
N ARG A 551 -5.20 -20.16 9.07
CA ARG A 551 -5.40 -20.63 7.69
C ARG A 551 -4.66 -19.77 6.67
N PHE A 552 -4.76 -18.45 6.78
CA PHE A 552 -4.08 -17.52 5.88
C PHE A 552 -2.59 -17.42 6.17
N THR A 553 -2.14 -17.50 7.43
CA THR A 553 -0.72 -17.55 7.78
C THR A 553 -0.03 -18.74 7.13
N LEU A 554 -0.60 -19.94 7.23
CA LEU A 554 -0.05 -21.15 6.60
C LEU A 554 -0.03 -21.04 5.07
N SER A 555 -1.06 -20.43 4.48
CA SER A 555 -1.11 -20.20 3.03
C SER A 555 -0.09 -19.15 2.57
N ALA A 556 0.11 -18.09 3.35
CA ALA A 556 1.14 -17.07 3.10
C ALA A 556 2.55 -17.67 3.19
N LEU A 557 2.84 -18.45 4.23
CA LEU A 557 4.12 -19.15 4.38
C LEU A 557 4.42 -20.06 3.18
N TRP A 558 3.43 -20.84 2.74
CA TRP A 558 3.57 -21.71 1.57
C TRP A 558 3.84 -20.90 0.29
N ASN A 559 3.05 -19.85 0.03
CA ASN A 559 3.20 -19.04 -1.20
C ASN A 559 4.49 -18.20 -1.24
N LEU A 560 5.02 -17.79 -0.07
CA LEU A 560 6.28 -17.03 0.03
C LEU A 560 7.52 -17.90 -0.17
N THR A 561 7.41 -19.20 0.12
CA THR A 561 8.51 -20.18 -0.03
C THR A 561 8.53 -20.84 -1.40
N ASP A 562 7.44 -20.72 -2.16
CA ASP A 562 7.28 -21.27 -3.51
C ASP A 562 8.30 -20.71 -4.51
N GLU A 563 9.14 -21.59 -5.06
CA GLU A 563 10.27 -21.27 -5.95
C GLU A 563 11.15 -20.12 -5.42
N CYS A 564 11.33 -20.03 -4.10
CA CYS A 564 12.09 -18.99 -3.41
C CYS A 564 13.09 -19.58 -2.39
N PRO A 565 14.34 -19.88 -2.83
CA PRO A 565 15.37 -20.46 -1.97
C PRO A 565 15.69 -19.63 -0.72
N GLU A 566 15.74 -18.29 -0.84
CA GLU A 566 16.04 -17.41 0.29
C GLU A 566 14.96 -17.47 1.39
N ALA A 567 13.69 -17.60 1.00
CA ALA A 567 12.57 -17.77 1.92
C ALA A 567 12.59 -19.15 2.59
N CYS A 568 12.88 -20.22 1.84
CA CYS A 568 13.03 -21.57 2.39
C CYS A 568 14.17 -21.65 3.41
N LEU A 569 15.33 -21.08 3.08
CA LEU A 569 16.47 -20.96 4.00
C LEU A 569 16.09 -20.17 5.25
N GLY A 570 15.41 -19.03 5.08
CA GLY A 570 14.92 -18.23 6.21
C GLY A 570 13.96 -19.00 7.10
N PHE A 571 13.01 -19.74 6.53
CA PHE A 571 12.11 -20.58 7.29
C PHE A 571 12.87 -21.61 8.15
N VAL A 572 13.89 -22.27 7.57
CA VAL A 572 14.70 -23.27 8.29
C VAL A 572 15.55 -22.61 9.39
N GLU A 573 16.27 -21.54 9.07
CA GLU A 573 17.16 -20.83 9.99
C GLU A 573 16.42 -20.22 11.18
N GLU A 574 15.19 -19.74 10.96
CA GLU A 574 14.34 -19.15 12.00
C GLU A 574 13.59 -20.23 12.83
N GLY A 575 13.92 -21.51 12.68
CA GLY A 575 13.38 -22.61 13.48
C GLY A 575 12.03 -23.15 13.00
N GLY A 576 11.61 -22.84 11.78
CA GLY A 576 10.30 -23.23 11.22
C GLY A 576 10.05 -24.74 11.23
N LEU A 577 11.08 -25.57 11.01
CA LEU A 577 10.96 -27.04 11.07
C LEU A 577 10.56 -27.54 12.47
N ARG A 578 11.17 -26.99 13.53
CA ARG A 578 10.87 -27.34 14.92
C ARG A 578 9.43 -26.95 15.28
N ILE A 579 8.99 -25.78 14.82
CA ILE A 579 7.60 -25.33 14.99
C ILE A 579 6.65 -26.29 14.26
N TYR A 580 6.91 -26.61 12.99
CA TYR A 580 6.05 -27.47 12.18
C TYR A 580 5.96 -28.89 12.73
N GLU A 581 7.04 -29.45 13.26
CA GLU A 581 7.02 -30.76 13.91
C GLU A 581 6.01 -30.79 15.08
N LYS A 582 6.04 -29.79 15.96
CA LYS A 582 5.09 -29.67 17.07
C LYS A 582 3.67 -29.42 16.57
N VAL A 583 3.48 -28.55 15.57
CA VAL A 583 2.17 -28.28 14.95
C VAL A 583 1.54 -29.57 14.43
N LEU A 584 2.27 -30.36 13.63
CA LEU A 584 1.78 -31.60 13.03
C LEU A 584 1.36 -32.63 14.10
N ARG A 585 2.13 -32.72 15.20
CA ARG A 585 1.82 -33.56 16.36
C ARG A 585 0.55 -33.09 17.08
N ARG A 586 0.43 -31.79 17.34
CA ARG A 586 -0.72 -31.19 18.05
C ARG A 586 -2.04 -31.33 17.27
N PHE A 587 -1.98 -31.35 15.94
CA PHE A 587 -3.14 -31.55 15.08
C PHE A 587 -3.51 -33.02 14.84
N ALA A 588 -2.72 -33.99 15.32
CA ALA A 588 -2.96 -35.42 15.04
C ALA A 588 -4.32 -35.93 15.54
N ASP A 589 -4.76 -35.43 16.71
CA ASP A 589 -6.01 -35.84 17.38
C ASP A 589 -7.17 -34.87 17.15
N GLN A 590 -7.03 -33.96 16.17
CA GLN A 590 -8.04 -32.96 15.85
C GLN A 590 -9.02 -33.46 14.80
N GLU A 591 -10.13 -32.72 14.62
CA GLU A 591 -11.13 -32.99 13.59
C GLU A 591 -10.50 -33.18 12.20
N GLU A 592 -10.95 -34.20 11.48
CA GLU A 592 -10.35 -34.69 10.24
C GLU A 592 -10.19 -33.60 9.18
N GLU A 593 -11.21 -32.78 8.96
CA GLU A 593 -11.17 -31.69 7.96
C GLU A 593 -10.13 -30.63 8.32
N MET A 594 -10.12 -30.20 9.58
CA MET A 594 -9.18 -29.22 10.11
C MET A 594 -7.75 -29.74 10.07
N LYS A 595 -7.53 -30.98 10.54
CA LYS A 595 -6.24 -31.68 10.49
C LYS A 595 -5.75 -31.75 9.05
N ASN A 596 -6.59 -32.18 8.12
CA ASN A 596 -6.21 -32.34 6.72
C ASN A 596 -5.86 -30.99 6.07
N HIS A 597 -6.55 -29.92 6.45
CA HIS A 597 -6.21 -28.59 5.98
C HIS A 597 -4.81 -28.16 6.45
N VAL A 598 -4.52 -28.30 7.75
CA VAL A 598 -3.21 -27.95 8.30
C VAL A 598 -2.11 -28.82 7.70
N TYR A 599 -2.32 -30.13 7.60
CA TYR A 599 -1.36 -31.06 7.02
C TYR A 599 -1.03 -30.73 5.57
N THR A 600 -2.05 -30.43 4.76
CA THR A 600 -1.84 -30.04 3.35
C THR A 600 -0.98 -28.79 3.25
N LYS A 601 -1.25 -27.75 4.06
CA LYS A 601 -0.49 -26.49 4.02
C LYS A 601 0.93 -26.64 4.55
N CYS A 602 1.10 -27.39 5.65
CA CYS A 602 2.43 -27.66 6.21
C CYS A 602 3.28 -28.49 5.25
N LEU A 603 2.73 -29.58 4.72
CA LEU A 603 3.43 -30.43 3.75
C LEU A 603 3.74 -29.70 2.44
N GLY A 604 2.85 -28.82 1.97
CA GLY A 604 3.09 -27.98 0.80
C GLY A 604 4.34 -27.11 0.97
N LEU A 605 4.49 -26.43 2.11
CA LEU A 605 5.70 -25.68 2.42
C LEU A 605 6.92 -26.60 2.57
N LEU A 606 6.79 -27.73 3.27
CA LEU A 606 7.91 -28.66 3.46
C LEU A 606 8.40 -29.26 2.14
N ASN A 607 7.50 -29.45 1.17
CA ASN A 607 7.87 -29.83 -0.19
C ASN A 607 8.73 -28.74 -0.86
N ASN A 608 8.34 -27.46 -0.76
CA ASN A 608 9.15 -26.34 -1.27
C ASN A 608 10.53 -26.27 -0.58
N VAL A 609 10.59 -26.55 0.73
CA VAL A 609 11.86 -26.65 1.47
C VAL A 609 12.69 -27.85 1.00
N ALA A 610 12.07 -28.96 0.59
CA ALA A 610 12.77 -30.12 0.04
C ALA A 610 13.28 -29.86 -1.40
N GLU A 611 12.62 -29.00 -2.17
CA GLU A 611 13.06 -28.60 -3.50
C GLU A 611 14.44 -27.90 -3.45
N VAL A 612 14.70 -27.11 -2.41
CA VAL A 612 15.95 -26.34 -2.22
C VAL A 612 17.08 -27.23 -1.70
N GLU A 613 18.15 -27.38 -2.49
CA GLU A 613 19.25 -28.31 -2.22
C GLU A 613 19.92 -28.09 -0.85
N GLN A 614 20.13 -26.83 -0.45
CA GLN A 614 20.81 -26.45 0.79
C GLN A 614 20.01 -26.85 2.05
N THR A 615 18.69 -26.96 1.94
CA THR A 615 17.79 -27.26 3.06
C THR A 615 17.38 -28.74 3.13
N ARG A 616 17.52 -29.54 2.07
CA ARG A 616 17.10 -30.95 2.06
C ARG A 616 17.57 -31.76 3.27
N LYS A 617 18.85 -31.63 3.64
CA LYS A 617 19.42 -32.39 4.78
C LYS A 617 18.77 -32.06 6.12
N THR A 618 18.17 -30.86 6.27
CA THR A 618 17.57 -30.43 7.55
C THR A 618 16.20 -31.08 7.80
N LEU A 619 15.61 -31.70 6.78
CA LEU A 619 14.35 -32.46 6.88
C LEU A 619 14.55 -33.92 7.32
N LEU A 620 15.79 -34.42 7.33
CA LEU A 620 16.12 -35.77 7.80
C LEU A 620 16.14 -35.81 9.34
N VAL A 621 14.95 -35.69 9.94
CA VAL A 621 14.70 -35.76 11.38
C VAL A 621 13.74 -36.92 11.63
N ASP A 622 14.05 -37.80 12.58
CA ASP A 622 13.31 -39.06 12.83
C ASP A 622 11.78 -38.84 12.89
N SER A 623 11.33 -37.87 13.70
CA SER A 623 9.90 -37.58 13.88
C SER A 623 9.21 -37.06 12.61
N LEU A 624 9.91 -36.28 11.77
CA LEU A 624 9.38 -35.82 10.49
C LEU A 624 9.37 -36.96 9.47
N MET A 625 10.41 -37.79 9.44
CA MET A 625 10.50 -38.92 8.53
C MET A 625 9.44 -39.99 8.83
N ASP A 626 9.17 -40.27 10.11
CA ASP A 626 8.06 -41.13 10.54
C ASP A 626 6.70 -40.55 10.09
N PHE A 627 6.54 -39.23 10.24
CA PHE A 627 5.35 -38.53 9.76
C PHE A 627 5.18 -38.66 8.24
N PHE A 628 6.22 -38.38 7.44
CA PHE A 628 6.16 -38.51 5.98
C PHE A 628 5.87 -39.94 5.54
N PHE A 629 6.48 -40.94 6.20
CA PHE A 629 6.21 -42.35 5.93
C PHE A 629 4.74 -42.72 6.15
N LYS A 630 4.12 -42.21 7.23
CA LYS A 630 2.70 -42.38 7.50
C LYS A 630 1.84 -41.64 6.47
N MET A 631 2.21 -40.41 6.11
CA MET A 631 1.45 -39.56 5.18
C MET A 631 1.46 -40.06 3.74
N LEU A 632 2.49 -40.80 3.31
CA LEU A 632 2.50 -41.48 2.01
C LEU A 632 1.30 -42.43 1.81
N ARG A 633 0.77 -43.00 2.89
CA ARG A 633 -0.40 -43.90 2.87
C ARG A 633 -1.72 -43.21 3.21
N HIS A 634 -1.71 -41.88 3.29
CA HIS A 634 -2.90 -41.14 3.67
C HIS A 634 -3.99 -41.23 2.59
N LEU A 635 -5.25 -41.39 3.01
CA LEU A 635 -6.40 -41.55 2.11
C LEU A 635 -6.66 -40.30 1.25
N SER A 636 -6.39 -39.12 1.79
CA SER A 636 -6.46 -37.87 1.03
C SER A 636 -5.25 -37.72 0.13
N VAL A 637 -5.48 -37.70 -1.19
CA VAL A 637 -4.44 -37.47 -2.22
C VAL A 637 -3.75 -36.12 -2.01
N HIS A 638 -4.44 -35.10 -1.48
CA HIS A 638 -3.81 -33.81 -1.16
C HIS A 638 -2.66 -33.92 -0.16
N ILE A 639 -2.73 -34.87 0.76
CA ILE A 639 -1.70 -35.06 1.79
C ILE A 639 -0.61 -36.01 1.30
N SER A 640 -1.00 -37.16 0.74
CA SER A 640 -0.03 -38.13 0.22
C SER A 640 0.76 -37.57 -0.97
N TYR A 641 0.19 -36.67 -1.77
CA TYR A 641 0.88 -35.96 -2.85
C TYR A 641 2.08 -35.13 -2.35
N PHE A 642 1.90 -34.29 -1.33
CA PHE A 642 2.99 -33.46 -0.83
C PHE A 642 4.00 -34.27 -0.01
N ALA A 643 3.56 -35.27 0.75
CA ALA A 643 4.47 -36.20 1.42
C ALA A 643 5.35 -36.95 0.40
N ALA A 644 4.75 -37.38 -0.72
CA ALA A 644 5.47 -37.97 -1.84
C ALA A 644 6.49 -37.01 -2.45
N GLY A 645 6.13 -35.74 -2.64
CA GLY A 645 7.06 -34.71 -3.12
C GLY A 645 8.25 -34.48 -2.20
N VAL A 646 8.03 -34.39 -0.89
CA VAL A 646 9.13 -34.30 0.10
C VAL A 646 10.07 -35.49 -0.05
N ILE A 647 9.53 -36.72 -0.02
CA ILE A 647 10.33 -37.94 -0.13
C ILE A 647 11.04 -38.03 -1.48
N ALA A 648 10.40 -37.63 -2.57
CA ALA A 648 10.99 -37.60 -3.92
C ALA A 648 12.27 -36.74 -3.96
N HIS A 649 12.22 -35.55 -3.38
CA HIS A 649 13.38 -34.66 -3.28
C HIS A 649 14.46 -35.17 -2.32
N LEU A 650 14.07 -35.69 -1.13
CA LEU A 650 15.04 -36.26 -0.19
C LEU A 650 15.74 -37.50 -0.74
N SER A 651 15.07 -38.26 -1.61
CA SER A 651 15.63 -39.42 -2.29
C SER A 651 16.80 -39.08 -3.22
N CYS A 652 16.94 -37.81 -3.61
CA CYS A 652 18.06 -37.32 -4.39
C CYS A 652 19.34 -37.11 -3.55
N LEU A 653 19.26 -37.11 -2.22
CA LEU A 653 20.45 -37.12 -1.36
C LEU A 653 21.20 -38.45 -1.47
N LYS A 654 22.53 -38.42 -1.30
CA LYS A 654 23.36 -39.63 -1.26
C LYS A 654 22.99 -40.50 -0.05
N ASP A 655 23.15 -41.81 -0.17
CA ASP A 655 22.85 -42.76 0.92
C ASP A 655 23.66 -42.49 2.18
N GLU A 656 24.90 -42.03 2.03
CA GLU A 656 25.77 -41.61 3.15
C GLU A 656 25.13 -40.51 4.01
N VAL A 657 24.38 -39.58 3.40
CA VAL A 657 23.71 -38.50 4.12
C VAL A 657 22.54 -39.05 4.94
N TRP A 658 21.78 -39.99 4.38
CA TRP A 658 20.70 -40.67 5.09
C TRP A 658 21.22 -41.53 6.25
N LEU A 659 22.29 -42.30 6.01
CA LEU A 659 22.94 -43.10 7.05
C LEU A 659 23.51 -42.22 8.17
N SER A 660 24.13 -41.09 7.82
CA SER A 660 24.65 -40.15 8.81
C SER A 660 23.56 -39.48 9.64
N ALA A 661 22.39 -39.22 9.06
CA ALA A 661 21.31 -38.49 9.74
C ALA A 661 20.37 -39.42 10.54
N LEU A 662 20.01 -40.58 9.99
CA LEU A 662 18.93 -41.45 10.50
C LEU A 662 19.38 -42.90 10.77
N GLN A 663 20.64 -43.23 10.51
CA GLN A 663 21.16 -44.61 10.59
C GLN A 663 20.35 -45.63 9.75
N SER A 664 19.67 -45.16 8.71
CA SER A 664 18.80 -45.96 7.85
C SER A 664 18.99 -45.61 6.38
N THR A 665 18.49 -46.47 5.48
CA THR A 665 18.58 -46.27 4.03
C THR A 665 17.25 -45.75 3.48
N LYS A 666 17.32 -45.00 2.38
CA LYS A 666 16.14 -44.43 1.69
C LYS A 666 15.26 -45.44 0.94
N GLU A 667 15.66 -46.72 0.89
CA GLU A 667 15.04 -47.74 0.04
C GLU A 667 13.56 -48.00 0.37
N SER A 668 13.23 -48.12 1.65
CA SER A 668 11.86 -48.36 2.10
C SER A 668 10.93 -47.19 1.76
N TYR A 669 11.43 -45.96 1.84
CA TYR A 669 10.71 -44.74 1.51
C TYR A 669 10.45 -44.62 0.00
N ILE A 670 11.46 -44.92 -0.83
CA ILE A 670 11.35 -44.88 -2.29
C ILE A 670 10.37 -45.94 -2.79
N LYS A 671 10.46 -47.16 -2.25
CA LYS A 671 9.51 -48.23 -2.60
C LYS A 671 8.08 -47.86 -2.23
N LEU A 672 7.89 -47.28 -1.04
CA LEU A 672 6.56 -46.83 -0.60
C LEU A 672 6.05 -45.67 -1.46
N LEU A 673 6.91 -44.72 -1.84
CA LEU A 673 6.58 -43.63 -2.76
C LEU A 673 5.98 -44.18 -4.06
N GLY A 674 6.66 -45.12 -4.72
CA GLY A 674 6.16 -45.73 -5.96
C GLY A 674 4.81 -46.45 -5.79
N GLN A 675 4.66 -47.21 -4.70
CA GLN A 675 3.40 -47.89 -4.36
C GLN A 675 2.25 -46.91 -4.13
N SER A 676 2.51 -45.82 -3.40
CA SER A 676 1.51 -44.79 -3.12
C SER A 676 1.04 -44.10 -4.40
N VAL A 677 1.95 -43.63 -5.25
CA VAL A 677 1.56 -42.94 -6.50
C VAL A 677 0.79 -43.86 -7.44
N CYS A 678 1.17 -45.14 -7.54
CA CYS A 678 0.44 -46.14 -8.33
C CYS A 678 -1.00 -46.40 -7.83
N SER A 679 -1.28 -46.12 -6.55
CA SER A 679 -2.62 -46.34 -5.97
C SER A 679 -3.58 -45.16 -6.17
N TRP A 680 -3.06 -43.99 -6.58
CA TRP A 680 -3.88 -42.78 -6.65
C TRP A 680 -4.86 -42.81 -7.80
N GLN A 681 -6.06 -42.30 -7.53
CA GLN A 681 -7.02 -41.92 -8.55
C GLN A 681 -6.90 -40.41 -8.76
N PRO A 682 -6.72 -39.93 -10.01
CA PRO A 682 -6.64 -38.49 -10.28
C PRO A 682 -7.89 -37.77 -9.76
N PRO A 683 -7.75 -36.77 -8.88
CA PRO A 683 -8.91 -36.05 -8.35
C PRO A 683 -9.56 -35.19 -9.42
N GLN A 684 -10.88 -35.00 -9.31
CA GLN A 684 -11.70 -34.25 -10.27
C GLN A 684 -11.52 -32.72 -10.17
N SER A 685 -11.09 -32.22 -9.02
CA SER A 685 -10.79 -30.81 -8.80
C SER A 685 -9.31 -30.50 -9.05
N GLU A 686 -9.01 -29.22 -9.28
CA GLU A 686 -7.63 -28.74 -9.24
C GLU A 686 -7.09 -28.81 -7.81
N MET A 687 -5.93 -29.46 -7.63
CA MET A 687 -5.29 -29.56 -6.31
C MET A 687 -4.25 -28.47 -6.07
N VAL A 688 -3.45 -28.16 -7.10
CA VAL A 688 -2.21 -27.41 -7.00
C VAL A 688 -1.97 -26.62 -8.27
N ALA A 689 -1.28 -25.49 -8.12
CA ALA A 689 -0.79 -24.68 -9.21
C ALA A 689 0.70 -24.41 -8.97
N TYR A 690 1.50 -24.49 -10.04
CA TYR A 690 2.93 -24.20 -10.02
C TYR A 690 3.22 -22.91 -10.80
N ARG A 691 4.32 -22.23 -10.49
CA ARG A 691 4.76 -21.05 -11.26
C ARG A 691 5.51 -21.47 -12.51
N SER A 692 6.34 -22.51 -12.40
CA SER A 692 7.06 -23.12 -13.51
C SER A 692 7.09 -24.66 -13.41
N PHE A 693 7.63 -25.33 -14.44
CA PHE A 693 7.99 -26.75 -14.36
C PHE A 693 9.49 -26.96 -14.10
N GLU A 694 10.26 -25.90 -13.81
CA GLU A 694 11.69 -26.00 -13.54
C GLU A 694 12.02 -26.92 -12.36
N PRO A 695 11.28 -26.91 -11.22
CA PRO A 695 11.54 -27.85 -10.13
C PRO A 695 11.44 -29.32 -10.56
N PHE A 696 10.45 -29.64 -11.41
CA PHE A 696 10.30 -30.99 -11.95
C PHE A 696 11.40 -31.36 -12.94
N GLU A 697 11.82 -30.42 -13.81
CA GLU A 697 12.95 -30.63 -14.71
C GLU A 697 14.24 -30.95 -13.92
N GLN A 698 14.53 -30.18 -12.88
CA GLN A 698 15.68 -30.40 -12.01
C GLN A 698 15.59 -31.76 -11.30
N LEU A 699 14.41 -32.14 -10.84
CA LEU A 699 14.20 -33.40 -10.11
C LEU A 699 14.38 -34.64 -11.00
N VAL A 700 13.81 -34.66 -12.21
CA VAL A 700 13.92 -35.85 -13.11
C VAL A 700 15.31 -35.97 -13.73
N LEU A 701 16.01 -34.87 -13.93
CA LEU A 701 17.37 -34.87 -14.46
C LEU A 701 18.45 -35.09 -13.38
N HIS A 702 18.06 -35.08 -12.10
CA HIS A 702 19.01 -35.26 -11.01
C HIS A 702 19.72 -36.63 -11.11
N PRO A 703 21.06 -36.70 -10.92
CA PRO A 703 21.80 -37.96 -11.10
C PRO A 703 21.34 -39.10 -10.20
N GLN A 704 20.88 -38.77 -8.98
CA GLN A 704 20.35 -39.71 -7.99
C GLN A 704 18.84 -39.98 -8.13
N SER A 705 18.16 -39.36 -9.11
CA SER A 705 16.73 -39.56 -9.33
C SER A 705 16.44 -41.00 -9.77
N ARG A 706 15.33 -41.55 -9.28
CA ARG A 706 14.92 -42.94 -9.52
C ARG A 706 13.55 -43.00 -10.18
N LEU A 707 13.17 -44.19 -10.62
CA LEU A 707 11.92 -44.43 -11.33
C LEU A 707 10.69 -43.93 -10.54
N GLU A 708 10.62 -44.19 -9.25
CA GLU A 708 9.51 -43.80 -8.37
C GLU A 708 9.42 -42.27 -8.20
N VAL A 709 10.57 -41.59 -8.23
CA VAL A 709 10.69 -40.12 -8.23
C VAL A 709 10.18 -39.56 -9.55
N HIS A 710 10.57 -40.15 -10.69
CA HIS A 710 10.05 -39.78 -12.00
C HIS A 710 8.54 -39.98 -12.09
N LEU A 711 8.00 -41.06 -11.51
CA LEU A 711 6.57 -41.32 -11.47
C LEU A 711 5.80 -40.19 -10.78
N TRP A 712 6.26 -39.75 -9.60
CA TRP A 712 5.63 -38.62 -8.90
C TRP A 712 5.64 -37.34 -9.75
N ALA A 713 6.80 -36.98 -10.33
CA ALA A 713 6.95 -35.78 -11.14
C ALA A 713 6.04 -35.80 -12.38
N ILE A 714 6.02 -36.92 -13.12
CA ILE A 714 5.20 -37.08 -14.33
C ILE A 714 3.71 -37.10 -13.96
N TRP A 715 3.33 -37.72 -12.85
CA TRP A 715 1.95 -37.68 -12.35
C TRP A 715 1.50 -36.25 -12.04
N ALA A 716 2.35 -35.45 -11.38
CA ALA A 716 2.07 -34.06 -11.09
C ALA A 716 1.85 -33.23 -12.37
N ILE A 717 2.76 -33.34 -13.34
CA ILE A 717 2.67 -32.65 -14.64
C ILE A 717 1.39 -33.05 -15.37
N HIS A 718 1.08 -34.35 -15.39
CA HIS A 718 -0.15 -34.87 -16.02
C HIS A 718 -1.38 -34.24 -15.37
N HIS A 719 -1.49 -34.31 -14.04
CA HIS A 719 -2.63 -33.75 -13.32
C HIS A 719 -2.85 -32.26 -13.64
N ILE A 720 -1.78 -31.44 -13.60
CA ILE A 720 -1.84 -30.01 -13.90
C ILE A 720 -2.35 -29.76 -15.33
N LEU A 721 -1.81 -30.50 -16.30
CA LEU A 721 -2.19 -30.36 -17.71
C LEU A 721 -3.63 -30.80 -17.98
N THR A 722 -4.16 -31.80 -17.28
CA THR A 722 -5.58 -32.18 -17.41
C THR A 722 -6.54 -31.08 -16.94
N ARG A 723 -6.07 -30.12 -16.12
CA ARG A 723 -6.90 -29.04 -15.55
C ARG A 723 -6.74 -27.71 -16.29
N LYS A 724 -5.51 -27.36 -16.70
CA LYS A 724 -5.17 -26.02 -17.22
C LYS A 724 -4.22 -26.07 -18.43
N VAL A 725 -4.65 -26.75 -19.50
CA VAL A 725 -3.89 -26.90 -20.76
C VAL A 725 -3.35 -25.56 -21.29
N ALA A 726 -4.23 -24.55 -21.44
CA ALA A 726 -3.88 -23.29 -22.08
C ALA A 726 -2.77 -22.51 -21.35
N ARG A 727 -2.69 -22.64 -20.01
CA ARG A 727 -1.67 -21.99 -19.20
C ARG A 727 -0.37 -22.79 -19.17
N TYR A 728 -0.45 -24.11 -19.02
CA TYR A 728 0.71 -24.92 -18.67
C TYR A 728 1.37 -25.62 -19.86
N VAL A 729 0.70 -25.82 -21.00
CA VAL A 729 1.40 -26.34 -22.20
C VAL A 729 2.53 -25.42 -22.65
N PRO A 730 2.34 -24.08 -22.76
CA PRO A 730 3.44 -23.18 -23.06
C PRO A 730 4.57 -23.27 -22.04
N ALA A 731 4.25 -23.27 -20.74
CA ALA A 731 5.24 -23.39 -19.67
C ALA A 731 6.04 -24.70 -19.75
N LEU A 732 5.42 -25.82 -20.13
CA LEU A 732 6.13 -27.09 -20.33
C LEU A 732 7.02 -27.05 -21.58
N CYS A 733 6.61 -26.34 -22.64
CA CYS A 733 7.41 -26.18 -23.85
C CYS A 733 8.69 -25.36 -23.59
N ASP A 734 8.65 -24.43 -22.65
CA ASP A 734 9.81 -23.65 -22.22
C ASP A 734 10.85 -24.53 -21.50
N CYS A 735 10.42 -25.60 -20.82
CA CYS A 735 11.28 -26.62 -20.20
C CYS A 735 11.70 -27.70 -21.21
N LYS A 736 12.61 -27.35 -22.13
CA LYS A 736 13.03 -28.22 -23.25
C LYS A 736 13.56 -29.58 -22.81
N LYS A 737 14.38 -29.65 -21.75
CA LYS A 737 15.00 -30.91 -21.32
C LYS A 737 13.97 -31.82 -20.67
N LEU A 738 13.02 -31.25 -19.93
CA LEU A 738 11.88 -32.00 -19.40
C LEU A 738 11.02 -32.59 -20.52
N LEU A 739 10.74 -31.82 -21.58
CA LEU A 739 9.99 -32.32 -22.73
C LEU A 739 10.75 -33.41 -23.50
N GLU A 740 12.07 -33.26 -23.68
CA GLU A 740 12.94 -34.29 -24.25
C GLU A 740 12.92 -35.57 -23.41
N PHE A 741 12.98 -35.44 -22.09
CA PHE A 741 12.86 -36.55 -21.16
C PHE A 741 11.50 -37.26 -21.29
N LEU A 742 10.39 -36.52 -21.37
CA LEU A 742 9.05 -37.10 -21.58
C LEU A 742 8.97 -37.86 -22.91
N ARG A 743 9.53 -37.31 -23.99
CA ARG A 743 9.59 -37.99 -25.30
C ARG A 743 10.46 -39.23 -25.27
N TYR A 744 11.58 -39.19 -24.55
CA TYR A 744 12.43 -40.36 -24.32
C TYR A 744 11.67 -41.45 -23.56
N VAL A 745 10.95 -41.10 -22.50
CA VAL A 745 10.12 -42.04 -21.71
C VAL A 745 9.08 -42.75 -22.59
N VAL A 746 8.47 -42.04 -23.54
CA VAL A 746 7.52 -42.63 -24.49
C VAL A 746 8.20 -43.59 -25.47
N SER A 747 9.42 -43.30 -25.91
CA SER A 747 10.13 -44.05 -26.95
C SER A 747 10.77 -45.36 -26.49
N VAL A 748 11.04 -45.52 -25.18
CA VAL A 748 11.65 -46.73 -24.62
C VAL A 748 10.63 -47.66 -23.96
N ASP A 749 10.95 -48.96 -23.85
CA ASP A 749 10.08 -49.92 -23.15
C ASP A 749 10.22 -49.88 -21.62
N GLU A 750 9.31 -50.58 -20.93
CA GLU A 750 9.26 -50.63 -19.46
C GLU A 750 10.54 -51.21 -18.85
N THR A 751 11.13 -52.21 -19.50
CA THR A 751 12.34 -52.89 -19.01
C THR A 751 13.56 -51.99 -19.13
N VAL A 752 13.65 -51.18 -20.20
CA VAL A 752 14.70 -50.17 -20.41
C VAL A 752 14.58 -49.04 -19.39
N LEU A 753 13.37 -48.59 -19.06
CA LEU A 753 13.15 -47.58 -18.01
C LEU A 753 13.62 -48.08 -16.64
N CYS A 754 13.30 -49.34 -16.29
CA CYS A 754 13.79 -49.93 -15.06
C CYS A 754 15.32 -50.16 -15.09
N ALA A 755 15.89 -50.62 -16.21
CA ALA A 755 17.32 -50.89 -16.36
C ALA A 755 18.18 -49.62 -16.26
N ASN A 756 17.75 -48.50 -16.84
CA ASN A 756 18.46 -47.22 -16.71
C ASN A 756 18.38 -46.64 -15.30
N SER A 757 17.37 -47.03 -14.52
CA SER A 757 17.29 -46.73 -13.08
C SER A 757 18.25 -47.59 -12.27
N LEU A 758 18.50 -48.84 -12.70
CA LEU A 758 19.42 -49.80 -12.07
C LEU A 758 20.90 -49.55 -12.42
N GLN A 759 21.25 -49.14 -13.65
CA GLN A 759 22.63 -48.84 -14.04
C GLN A 759 23.24 -47.69 -13.23
N ARG A 760 22.43 -46.68 -12.83
CA ARG A 760 22.87 -45.59 -11.94
C ARG A 760 23.04 -46.02 -10.49
N GLN A 761 22.40 -47.11 -10.06
CA GLN A 761 22.58 -47.70 -8.73
C GLN A 761 23.89 -48.50 -8.62
N SER A 762 24.35 -49.12 -9.72
CA SER A 762 25.62 -49.84 -9.75
C SER A 762 26.85 -48.94 -9.87
N SER A 763 26.73 -47.76 -10.50
CA SER A 763 27.85 -46.82 -10.68
C SER A 763 28.20 -45.99 -9.43
N SER A 764 27.47 -46.12 -8.32
CA SER A 764 27.80 -45.45 -7.05
C SER A 764 28.85 -46.19 -6.20
N ARG A 765 29.30 -47.37 -6.65
CA ARG A 765 30.34 -48.15 -5.97
C ARG A 765 31.75 -48.00 -6.55
N ASP A 766 31.90 -47.41 -7.74
CA ASP A 766 33.20 -47.24 -8.42
C ASP A 766 33.36 -45.80 -8.93
N CYS A 767 33.67 -44.87 -8.04
CA CYS A 767 34.24 -43.56 -8.38
C CYS A 767 35.32 -43.21 -7.36
N THR A 768 36.47 -43.88 -7.44
CA THR A 768 37.72 -43.31 -6.97
C THR A 768 38.16 -42.25 -7.98
N GLU A 769 38.35 -41.02 -7.50
CA GLU A 769 38.90 -39.91 -8.25
C GLU A 769 40.22 -40.30 -8.91
N HIS A 770 40.25 -40.37 -10.25
CA HIS A 770 41.49 -40.20 -10.98
C HIS A 770 41.86 -38.72 -10.95
N GLN A 771 42.67 -38.35 -9.95
CA GLN A 771 43.49 -37.14 -10.02
C GLN A 771 44.39 -37.21 -11.27
N PRO A 772 44.47 -36.15 -12.10
CA PRO A 772 45.60 -35.98 -12.99
C PRO A 772 46.82 -35.57 -12.17
N SER A 773 47.90 -36.34 -12.30
CA SER A 773 49.21 -36.07 -11.70
C SER A 773 49.81 -34.75 -12.20
N PRO A 774 50.50 -33.97 -11.34
CA PRO A 774 51.06 -32.68 -11.72
C PRO A 774 52.42 -32.85 -12.44
N LEU A 775 52.60 -32.12 -13.53
CA LEU A 775 53.91 -31.92 -14.17
C LEU A 775 54.77 -30.89 -13.38
N PRO A 776 56.11 -31.00 -13.41
CA PRO A 776 56.98 -30.43 -12.40
C PRO A 776 57.42 -29.00 -12.73
N ILE A 777 57.42 -28.12 -11.73
CA ILE A 777 58.12 -26.84 -11.79
C ILE A 777 59.23 -26.87 -10.74
N LYS A 778 60.48 -26.80 -11.22
CA LYS A 778 61.69 -26.64 -10.40
C LYS A 778 61.93 -25.14 -10.06
N PRO A 779 62.55 -24.85 -8.91
CA PRO A 779 62.77 -23.50 -8.36
C PRO A 779 64.09 -22.89 -8.89
N PRO A 780 64.35 -21.58 -8.74
CA PRO A 780 65.01 -21.02 -7.52
C PRO A 780 64.58 -19.54 -7.28
N ALA A 781 65.08 -18.67 -6.40
CA ALA A 781 66.10 -18.65 -5.36
C ALA A 781 65.82 -17.45 -4.42
N SER A 782 66.36 -17.54 -3.22
CA SER A 782 66.58 -16.50 -2.21
C SER A 782 67.30 -15.23 -2.72
N LEU A 783 67.05 -14.06 -2.11
CA LEU A 783 68.04 -13.25 -1.37
C LEU A 783 67.50 -11.84 -0.99
N GLN A 784 67.73 -11.47 0.29
CA GLN A 784 68.11 -10.15 0.86
C GLN A 784 67.25 -8.92 0.51
N GLY A 785 66.75 -8.10 1.45
CA GLY A 785 67.34 -7.61 2.70
C GLY A 785 67.57 -6.09 2.55
N PHE A 786 67.07 -5.26 3.50
CA PHE A 786 67.55 -3.93 3.96
C PHE A 786 66.42 -3.03 4.52
N ASP A 787 66.24 -3.09 5.84
CA ASP A 787 66.37 -2.04 6.86
C ASP A 787 65.91 -0.55 6.68
N GLN A 788 65.21 -0.11 7.74
CA GLN A 788 65.24 1.21 8.46
C GLN A 788 64.56 2.44 7.79
N SER A 789 63.78 3.33 8.44
CA SER A 789 63.68 3.74 9.86
C SER A 789 62.39 4.57 10.19
N ALA A 790 62.04 4.52 11.49
CA ALA A 790 61.59 5.61 12.40
C ALA A 790 60.15 6.21 12.42
N THR A 791 59.50 5.99 13.59
CA THR A 791 58.76 6.93 14.49
C THR A 791 57.44 7.57 13.97
N THR A 792 56.29 7.62 14.67
CA THR A 792 55.92 7.79 16.10
C THR A 792 54.44 7.36 16.33
N THR A 793 54.11 6.84 17.52
CA THR A 793 52.76 6.75 18.15
C THR A 793 52.15 8.15 18.43
N PRO A 794 50.85 8.38 18.75
CA PRO A 794 49.96 7.48 19.54
C PRO A 794 48.42 7.50 19.25
N GLU A 795 47.75 6.62 19.99
CA GLU A 795 46.39 6.77 20.60
C GLU A 795 45.09 6.61 19.78
N THR A 796 44.37 5.54 20.15
CA THR A 796 42.93 5.31 20.06
C THR A 796 42.11 6.28 20.94
N PRO A 797 40.84 6.53 20.60
CA PRO A 797 39.82 6.78 21.61
C PRO A 797 38.67 5.76 21.52
N SER A 798 38.53 4.99 22.60
CA SER A 798 37.37 4.17 22.93
C SER A 798 36.24 5.02 23.55
N SER A 799 35.03 4.66 23.17
CA SER A 799 33.75 5.02 23.78
C SER A 799 33.71 4.87 25.30
N VAL A 800 33.18 5.87 26.01
CA VAL A 800 32.78 5.77 27.41
C VAL A 800 31.37 6.31 27.60
N SER A 801 30.52 5.46 28.19
CA SER A 801 29.20 5.72 28.74
C SER A 801 29.31 6.52 30.05
N PHE A 802 28.43 7.50 30.27
CA PHE A 802 28.14 8.03 31.60
C PHE A 802 26.63 8.22 31.83
N ARG A 803 26.16 7.62 32.94
CA ARG A 803 24.93 7.93 33.67
C ARG A 803 25.09 9.25 34.45
N LEU A 804 23.97 9.87 34.83
CA LEU A 804 23.66 10.64 36.06
C LEU A 804 22.21 11.17 35.90
N GLY A 805 21.31 11.27 36.88
CA GLY A 805 21.34 11.06 38.32
C GLY A 805 19.93 11.32 38.90
N ILE A 806 19.70 10.80 40.10
CA ILE A 806 18.46 10.87 40.90
C ILE A 806 18.43 12.18 41.73
N GLY A 807 17.23 12.72 41.99
CA GLY A 807 16.96 13.69 43.05
C GLY A 807 15.53 13.55 43.59
N ASN A 808 15.39 13.27 44.90
CA ASN A 808 14.15 13.09 45.66
C ASN A 808 13.53 14.43 46.13
N ALA A 809 12.20 14.49 46.24
CA ALA A 809 11.44 15.15 47.33
C ALA A 809 9.94 14.77 47.29
N ASP A 810 9.42 14.29 48.41
CA ASP A 810 8.01 14.00 48.80
C ASP A 810 7.40 15.19 49.61
N PRO A 811 6.16 15.19 50.18
CA PRO A 811 4.88 14.48 49.93
C PRO A 811 3.60 15.40 50.06
N LEU A 812 2.40 14.78 50.16
CA LEU A 812 1.02 15.28 50.53
C LEU A 812 0.06 15.43 49.33
N SER A 813 -1.19 14.97 49.29
CA SER A 813 -2.17 14.49 50.29
C SER A 813 -3.42 13.90 49.57
N SER A 814 -4.06 12.86 50.16
CA SER A 814 -5.53 12.62 50.32
C SER A 814 -6.47 12.70 49.09
N THR A 815 -7.49 11.85 48.86
CA THR A 815 -8.46 11.22 49.79
C THR A 815 -9.45 10.32 49.01
N SER A 816 -10.01 9.31 49.72
CA SER A 816 -11.37 8.69 49.62
C SER A 816 -11.80 7.97 48.32
N TRP A 817 -12.03 6.63 48.24
CA TRP A 817 -13.00 5.71 48.91
C TRP A 817 -14.47 6.16 48.79
N PRO A 818 -15.51 5.28 48.84
CA PRO A 818 -15.57 3.83 49.20
C PRO A 818 -16.32 2.99 48.11
N GLY A 819 -16.55 1.67 48.14
CA GLY A 819 -16.55 0.63 49.18
C GLY A 819 -17.85 -0.21 49.08
N GLY A 820 -17.81 -1.48 49.50
CA GLY A 820 -18.98 -2.34 49.77
C GLY A 820 -19.01 -3.62 48.91
N ALA A 821 -18.46 -4.76 49.33
CA ALA A 821 -18.84 -5.68 50.43
C ALA A 821 -19.93 -6.70 50.04
N GLY A 822 -19.64 -7.98 50.30
CA GLY A 822 -20.57 -9.10 50.14
C GLY A 822 -19.87 -10.44 50.33
N ASP A 823 -19.51 -10.73 51.58
CA ASP A 823 -19.01 -12.02 52.07
C ASP A 823 -20.20 -12.94 52.43
N GLY A 824 -20.05 -14.26 52.39
CA GLY A 824 -21.12 -15.19 52.72
C GLY A 824 -20.77 -16.68 52.61
N SER A 825 -20.43 -17.26 53.75
CA SER A 825 -20.00 -18.64 53.99
C SER A 825 -21.16 -19.62 54.31
N LEU A 826 -20.81 -20.92 54.30
CA LEU A 826 -21.36 -22.09 55.04
C LEU A 826 -22.31 -23.08 54.34
N GLY A 827 -21.90 -24.36 54.36
CA GLY A 827 -22.76 -25.48 54.78
C GLY A 827 -22.65 -26.82 54.02
N PHE A 828 -21.93 -27.81 54.61
CA PHE A 828 -22.26 -29.25 54.83
C PHE A 828 -23.13 -30.03 53.79
N THR A 829 -22.96 -31.31 53.43
CA THR A 829 -22.41 -32.53 54.07
C THR A 829 -22.37 -33.67 53.02
N ASP A 830 -21.39 -34.56 53.17
CA ASP A 830 -21.31 -36.01 52.90
C ASP A 830 -22.45 -36.76 52.16
N SER A 831 -22.05 -37.61 51.20
CA SER A 831 -22.18 -39.06 51.40
C SER A 831 -21.21 -39.85 50.52
N SER A 832 -20.61 -40.82 51.18
CA SER A 832 -19.52 -41.69 50.79
C SER A 832 -20.02 -43.07 50.38
N SER A 833 -19.27 -43.74 49.51
CA SER A 833 -18.98 -45.17 49.58
C SER A 833 -17.66 -45.39 48.82
N SER A 834 -16.51 -45.41 49.50
CA SER A 834 -15.88 -46.59 50.12
C SER A 834 -16.04 -47.85 49.25
N SER A 835 -14.95 -48.43 48.73
CA SER A 835 -13.97 -49.11 49.56
C SER A 835 -12.65 -49.34 48.82
N SER A 836 -11.61 -49.37 49.65
CA SER A 836 -10.18 -49.31 49.37
C SER A 836 -9.49 -50.63 49.78
N PHE A 837 -8.19 -50.72 49.43
CA PHE A 837 -7.14 -51.68 49.84
C PHE A 837 -7.09 -53.03 49.10
N ALA A 838 -5.94 -53.65 48.84
CA ALA A 838 -4.52 -53.26 48.77
C ALA A 838 -3.70 -54.47 48.26
N ILE A 839 -2.62 -54.16 47.53
CA ILE A 839 -1.24 -54.74 47.54
C ILE A 839 -1.05 -56.27 47.65
N GLY A 840 -0.38 -56.82 46.61
CA GLY A 840 0.82 -57.66 46.77
C GLY A 840 0.72 -59.14 46.43
N GLY A 841 1.69 -59.66 45.64
CA GLY A 841 2.07 -61.08 45.68
C GLY A 841 2.35 -61.76 44.34
N ASP A 842 3.60 -62.17 44.16
CA ASP A 842 4.22 -62.86 43.02
C ASP A 842 3.72 -64.31 42.71
N CYS A 843 4.00 -64.69 41.44
CA CYS A 843 4.32 -66.02 40.91
C CYS A 843 3.29 -67.18 41.01
N ILE A 844 2.93 -67.76 39.85
CA ILE A 844 3.22 -69.15 39.46
C ILE A 844 2.86 -69.41 37.98
N ARG A 845 3.78 -70.10 37.30
CA ARG A 845 3.76 -70.68 35.95
C ARG A 845 2.49 -71.50 35.62
N LYS A 846 2.12 -71.51 34.33
CA LYS A 846 2.11 -72.75 33.51
C LYS A 846 2.08 -72.49 31.99
N ASN A 847 3.01 -73.18 31.35
CA ASN A 847 3.29 -73.30 29.91
C ASN A 847 2.19 -74.04 29.12
N MET A 848 2.10 -73.75 27.82
CA MET A 848 2.22 -74.69 26.69
C MET A 848 2.60 -73.86 25.43
N THR A 849 3.83 -73.82 24.90
CA THR A 849 4.60 -74.79 24.07
C THR A 849 3.96 -75.27 22.77
N ALA A 850 4.42 -74.69 21.65
CA ALA A 850 4.92 -75.34 20.42
C ALA A 850 5.48 -74.20 19.54
N GLY A 851 6.69 -74.16 18.98
CA GLY A 851 7.77 -75.11 18.77
C GLY A 851 8.51 -74.62 17.52
N LEU A 852 9.69 -74.03 17.71
CA LEU A 852 10.65 -73.63 16.68
C LEU A 852 11.34 -74.89 16.10
N ASP A 853 11.83 -74.80 14.87
CA ASP A 853 13.28 -74.84 14.61
C ASP A 853 13.59 -74.78 13.10
N HIS A 854 14.45 -73.84 12.71
CA HIS A 854 15.71 -74.16 12.02
C HIS A 854 16.62 -72.92 11.93
N VAL A 855 17.74 -73.02 12.64
CA VAL A 855 18.99 -72.22 12.55
C VAL A 855 19.91 -72.98 11.58
N GLU A 856 20.61 -72.38 10.60
CA GLU A 856 21.91 -71.65 10.57
C GLU A 856 22.33 -71.59 9.05
N PRO A 857 23.46 -70.98 8.56
CA PRO A 857 24.53 -70.29 9.27
C PRO A 857 25.07 -68.98 8.65
N VAL A 858 25.92 -68.35 9.45
CA VAL A 858 26.91 -67.34 9.05
C VAL A 858 28.07 -68.05 8.35
N ASP A 859 28.37 -67.66 7.11
CA ASP A 859 29.66 -67.96 6.47
C ASP A 859 30.19 -66.74 5.73
N LYS A 860 31.47 -66.44 5.99
CA LYS A 860 32.29 -65.50 5.21
C LYS A 860 32.69 -66.19 3.90
N THR A 861 32.44 -65.57 2.75
CA THR A 861 33.30 -65.79 1.56
C THR A 861 33.12 -64.71 0.49
N ALA A 862 34.28 -64.23 0.03
CA ALA A 862 34.68 -63.82 -1.32
C ALA A 862 33.80 -62.86 -2.16
N LEU A 863 34.50 -61.85 -2.70
CA LEU A 863 34.19 -61.11 -3.93
C LEU A 863 33.26 -61.90 -4.87
N GLY A 864 32.01 -61.47 -4.96
CA GLY A 864 30.97 -62.10 -5.76
C GLY A 864 30.06 -61.05 -6.36
N VAL A 865 30.18 -60.92 -7.68
CA VAL A 865 29.25 -60.20 -8.55
C VAL A 865 27.81 -60.56 -8.16
N VAL A 866 27.02 -59.57 -7.75
CA VAL A 866 25.59 -59.77 -7.49
C VAL A 866 24.94 -60.13 -8.82
N PRO A 867 24.20 -61.26 -8.92
CA PRO A 867 23.51 -61.61 -10.16
C PRO A 867 22.48 -60.53 -10.49
N PHE A 868 22.33 -60.22 -11.78
CA PHE A 868 21.30 -59.32 -12.30
C PHE A 868 19.91 -59.79 -11.81
N VAL A 869 19.39 -59.16 -10.77
CA VAL A 869 18.00 -59.28 -10.37
C VAL A 869 17.25 -58.33 -11.30
N GLY A 870 16.45 -58.89 -12.21
CA GLY A 870 15.58 -58.09 -13.07
C GLY A 870 14.64 -57.19 -12.25
N PRO A 871 13.98 -56.21 -12.88
CA PRO A 871 13.14 -55.25 -12.16
C PRO A 871 12.05 -55.94 -11.35
N ASP A 872 11.83 -55.48 -10.13
CA ASP A 872 10.77 -56.04 -9.29
C ASP A 872 9.38 -55.66 -9.84
N SER A 873 8.33 -56.39 -9.42
CA SER A 873 6.97 -56.18 -9.95
C SER A 873 6.42 -54.77 -9.67
N ALA A 874 6.91 -54.11 -8.62
CA ALA A 874 6.53 -52.74 -8.27
C ALA A 874 7.21 -51.71 -9.18
N GLN A 875 8.48 -51.92 -9.53
CA GLN A 875 9.22 -51.10 -10.50
C GLN A 875 8.60 -51.19 -11.90
N LEU A 876 8.21 -52.39 -12.33
CA LEU A 876 7.47 -52.56 -13.58
C LEU A 876 6.15 -51.79 -13.57
N ALA A 877 5.37 -51.87 -12.48
CA ALA A 877 4.12 -51.11 -12.35
C ALA A 877 4.34 -49.59 -12.45
N CYS A 878 5.40 -49.07 -11.82
CA CYS A 878 5.79 -47.66 -11.93
C CYS A 878 6.15 -47.29 -13.37
N ALA A 879 6.97 -48.11 -14.05
CA ALA A 879 7.36 -47.88 -15.45
C ALA A 879 6.14 -47.86 -16.39
N ARG A 880 5.18 -48.78 -16.20
CA ARG A 880 3.93 -48.80 -16.99
C ARG A 880 3.18 -47.48 -16.87
N LEU A 881 2.95 -47.05 -15.62
CA LEU A 881 2.17 -45.85 -15.34
C LEU A 881 2.87 -44.59 -15.85
N ILE A 882 4.19 -44.48 -15.66
CA ILE A 882 5.02 -43.41 -16.22
C ILE A 882 4.81 -43.27 -17.73
N ARG A 883 4.86 -44.38 -18.47
CA ARG A 883 4.72 -44.35 -19.94
C ARG A 883 3.33 -43.91 -20.38
N VAL A 884 2.28 -44.40 -19.70
CA VAL A 884 0.89 -43.99 -19.99
C VAL A 884 0.74 -42.48 -19.80
N LEU A 885 1.13 -41.96 -18.63
CA LEU A 885 1.00 -40.54 -18.32
C LEU A 885 1.85 -39.66 -19.23
N ALA A 886 3.11 -40.04 -19.50
CA ALA A 886 3.98 -39.31 -20.41
C ALA A 886 3.44 -39.29 -21.85
N SER A 887 2.87 -40.39 -22.33
CA SER A 887 2.25 -40.45 -23.66
C SER A 887 1.07 -39.50 -23.77
N GLU A 888 0.22 -39.43 -22.74
CA GLU A 888 -0.90 -38.50 -22.69
C GLU A 888 -0.43 -37.04 -22.66
N ILE A 889 0.58 -36.72 -21.84
CA ILE A 889 1.18 -35.38 -21.79
C ILE A 889 1.71 -34.97 -23.17
N VAL A 890 2.57 -35.80 -23.79
CA VAL A 890 3.17 -35.49 -25.11
C VAL A 890 2.09 -35.32 -26.17
N THR A 891 1.06 -36.16 -26.15
CA THR A 891 -0.08 -36.04 -27.08
C THR A 891 -0.81 -34.71 -26.93
N VAL A 892 -1.03 -34.24 -25.68
CA VAL A 892 -1.67 -32.95 -25.41
C VAL A 892 -0.80 -31.78 -25.89
N VAL A 893 0.51 -31.85 -25.64
CA VAL A 893 1.48 -30.84 -26.10
C VAL A 893 1.49 -30.76 -27.62
N ASP A 894 1.67 -31.88 -28.31
CA ASP A 894 1.79 -31.93 -29.77
C ASP A 894 0.49 -31.47 -30.46
N ARG A 895 -0.69 -31.82 -29.92
CA ARG A 895 -1.99 -31.33 -30.42
C ARG A 895 -2.11 -29.80 -30.28
N THR A 896 -1.72 -29.26 -29.14
CA THR A 896 -1.84 -27.82 -28.84
C THR A 896 -0.88 -27.00 -29.70
N VAL A 897 0.38 -27.43 -29.81
CA VAL A 897 1.41 -26.79 -30.65
C VAL A 897 0.99 -26.81 -32.12
N SER A 898 0.47 -27.93 -32.61
CA SER A 898 -0.05 -28.04 -33.98
C SER A 898 -1.22 -27.08 -34.22
N SER A 899 -2.14 -26.93 -33.27
CA SER A 899 -3.28 -26.02 -33.39
C SER A 899 -2.89 -24.54 -33.40
N ASN A 900 -1.82 -24.15 -32.69
CA ASN A 900 -1.30 -22.78 -32.71
C ASN A 900 -0.55 -22.48 -34.01
N SER A 901 0.22 -23.44 -34.54
CA SER A 901 0.88 -23.30 -35.84
C SER A 901 -0.10 -23.12 -37.01
N ALA A 902 -1.30 -23.68 -36.90
CA ALA A 902 -2.37 -23.51 -37.89
C ALA A 902 -3.08 -22.13 -37.79
N LYS A 903 -3.01 -21.44 -36.65
CA LYS A 903 -3.57 -20.09 -36.44
C LYS A 903 -2.61 -18.98 -36.87
N ASP A 904 -1.30 -19.17 -36.69
CA ASP A 904 -0.28 -18.19 -37.11
C ASP A 904 0.02 -18.22 -38.62
N GLY A 905 -0.46 -19.25 -39.34
CA GLY A 905 -0.32 -19.38 -40.80
C GLY A 905 -1.34 -18.60 -41.62
N SER A 906 -2.26 -17.85 -41.01
CA SER A 906 -3.31 -17.12 -41.73
C SER A 906 -3.48 -15.68 -41.25
N THR A 907 -3.13 -14.70 -42.09
CA THR A 907 -3.82 -13.39 -42.22
C THR A 907 -3.30 -12.61 -43.44
N PRO A 908 -4.06 -11.67 -44.03
CA PRO A 908 -5.53 -11.58 -44.11
C PRO A 908 -6.03 -11.21 -45.54
N ALA A 909 -7.27 -11.59 -45.88
CA ALA A 909 -8.03 -10.89 -46.92
C ALA A 909 -9.52 -10.88 -46.55
N ASP A 910 -10.05 -9.67 -46.45
CA ASP A 910 -11.45 -9.25 -46.51
C ASP A 910 -12.55 -10.14 -45.91
N SER A 911 -13.20 -9.65 -44.85
CA SER A 911 -14.58 -9.16 -45.02
C SER A 911 -15.10 -8.53 -43.73
N SER A 912 -15.65 -7.34 -43.92
CA SER A 912 -16.54 -6.64 -43.02
C SER A 912 -17.87 -7.41 -42.83
N GLN A 913 -18.38 -7.36 -41.59
CA GLN A 913 -19.79 -7.35 -41.15
C GLN A 913 -20.21 -8.46 -40.16
N LEU A 914 -20.98 -7.99 -39.16
CA LEU A 914 -21.97 -8.66 -38.29
C LEU A 914 -21.54 -9.24 -36.93
N VAL A 915 -21.64 -8.34 -35.93
CA VAL A 915 -22.35 -8.45 -34.64
C VAL A 915 -23.16 -9.75 -34.41
N THR A 916 -22.87 -10.50 -33.33
CA THR A 916 -23.74 -10.77 -32.13
C THR A 916 -23.19 -11.91 -31.26
N SER A 917 -23.13 -11.67 -29.94
CA SER A 917 -23.34 -12.57 -28.78
C SER A 917 -22.83 -14.02 -28.78
N VAL A 918 -22.21 -14.44 -27.66
CA VAL A 918 -22.83 -15.33 -26.63
C VAL A 918 -21.83 -15.52 -25.46
N ASN A 919 -22.35 -15.33 -24.25
CA ASN A 919 -21.78 -15.75 -22.96
C ASN A 919 -21.88 -17.28 -22.82
N ASP A 920 -20.90 -17.90 -22.18
CA ASP A 920 -21.09 -18.87 -21.09
C ASP A 920 -19.79 -19.00 -20.28
#